data_AF-A0A821VCL1-F1
#
_entry.id   AF-A0A821VCL1-F1
#
_cell.length_a   1.000
_cell.length_b   1.000
_cell.length_c   1.000
_cell.angle_alpha   90.00
_cell.angle_beta   90.00
_cell.angle_gamma   90.00
#
_symmetry.space_group_name_H-M   'P 1'
#
loop_
_entity.id
_entity.type
_entity.pdbx_description
1 polymer ?
#
loop_
_entity_poly.entity_id
_entity_poly.type
_entity_poly.pdbx_seq_one_letter_code
_entity_poly.pdbx_strand_id
1 'polypeptide(L)'
;MENYQFVIIGGGISGVTCVESIATFDSTARILLLTGTPLIKAITNYVSKFLEEFDIEEKPFHYLAERFSNLIIQNKVVERLETEKQIIICSDNTQIHYDQLCICTGARPKLLSNTNPYVCAIRDTETVESFQKKLASAKQIVIVGNGGIATELVYEVEHCSVIWAIKDEHISTAFFDEAAARFFLDRIEMVKEKQKMNEKRQKYEMVDQPVDPTHIRTSSTKICGGALGPDWATHRSMKGAFSQPRQVHIEYQVEVKNILTPEQYQQRKLTIENLQSSEEEIQWPVYVELTNGKIFGCDFVVSAIGVTPNVELFLQSADFKLGADGGLLVDETMRTSIKNIFACGDVCTAGWTFAEHWFQMRLWSQARQMGYYAGKCMLAYANNEQDSLAMDFCFELFAHTTKFFNMKVVLLGKYHEKDMKKYDNLIRMTPGEEYIRITLKDGRVHGCIFIGDTELEETFENLILNQIDVSAYELQIISSIDIEQSPLTVIGDKNVTRQSNLITKSFSKLSINGLFYCYVTWTDHKQTMDIYTDNNIHPYVIVHIEQDTLEIAIQFDANFKFTKMDIYLYIHPTIDEIFLGGISTLHSTNVLKTDSLLKLHIQDTSSLILQLDIFNLDALFLSAGTTKLIGHVNDKAIIKYDGIGDVDASQLFCKFVDIEANGLGTIWITGTEECIIKAEGVSIVRYNCTNIHNPQVTGLAKIIPV
;
A
#
# COMPACT_ATOMS: atom_id res chain seq x y z
N MET A 1 -40.64 -0.25 22.78
CA MET A 1 -39.55 -0.97 22.10
C MET A 1 -39.26 -0.19 20.84
N GLU A 2 -38.06 0.34 20.68
CA GLU A 2 -37.71 1.10 19.49
C GLU A 2 -37.49 0.14 18.32
N ASN A 3 -38.09 0.42 17.17
CA ASN A 3 -37.95 -0.39 15.96
C ASN A 3 -37.07 0.32 14.94
N TYR A 4 -36.12 -0.42 14.36
CA TYR A 4 -35.18 0.06 13.36
C TYR A 4 -35.14 -0.90 12.18
N GLN A 5 -35.07 -0.35 10.97
CA GLN A 5 -34.97 -1.16 9.76
C GLN A 5 -33.59 -1.82 9.68
N PHE A 6 -32.55 -1.08 10.02
CA PHE A 6 -31.17 -1.57 10.02
C PHE A 6 -30.52 -1.27 11.36
N VAL A 7 -29.96 -2.28 12.02
CA VAL A 7 -29.12 -2.13 13.20
C VAL A 7 -27.72 -2.66 12.92
N ILE A 8 -26.70 -1.86 13.22
CA ILE A 8 -25.30 -2.21 13.04
C ILE A 8 -24.62 -2.21 14.40
N ILE A 9 -23.90 -3.28 14.75
CA ILE A 9 -23.17 -3.41 16.01
C ILE A 9 -21.67 -3.27 15.76
N GLY A 10 -21.10 -2.13 16.17
CA GLY A 10 -19.65 -1.87 16.15
C GLY A 10 -19.29 -0.56 15.45
N GLY A 11 -18.67 0.37 16.17
CA GLY A 11 -18.20 1.67 15.65
C GLY A 11 -16.83 1.65 14.96
N GLY A 12 -16.33 0.47 14.58
CA GLY A 12 -15.12 0.30 13.79
C GLY A 12 -15.36 0.58 12.30
N ILE A 13 -14.30 0.45 11.50
CA ILE A 13 -14.31 0.79 10.06
C ILE A 13 -15.44 0.08 9.31
N SER A 14 -15.58 -1.25 9.47
CA SER A 14 -16.61 -2.00 8.75
C SER A 14 -18.03 -1.55 9.11
N GLY A 15 -18.30 -1.30 10.39
CA GLY A 15 -19.61 -0.83 10.85
C GLY A 15 -19.93 0.60 10.43
N VAL A 16 -18.95 1.50 10.52
CA VAL A 16 -19.08 2.89 10.04
C VAL A 16 -19.34 2.91 8.53
N THR A 17 -18.53 2.20 7.74
CA THR A 17 -18.71 2.14 6.28
C THR A 17 -20.03 1.48 5.88
N CYS A 18 -20.48 0.45 6.61
CA CYS A 18 -21.79 -0.19 6.38
C CYS A 18 -22.94 0.81 6.57
N VAL A 19 -22.92 1.56 7.67
CA VAL A 19 -23.91 2.60 7.95
C VAL A 19 -23.87 3.72 6.93
N GLU A 20 -22.67 4.24 6.59
CA GLU A 20 -22.53 5.27 5.56
C GLU A 20 -23.06 4.80 4.21
N SER A 21 -22.81 3.54 3.84
CA SER A 21 -23.32 2.93 2.61
C SER A 21 -24.85 2.95 2.60
N ILE A 22 -25.50 2.40 3.64
CA ILE A 22 -26.96 2.36 3.73
C ILE A 22 -27.55 3.77 3.72
N ALA A 23 -27.04 4.67 4.57
CA ALA A 23 -27.56 6.03 4.70
C ALA A 23 -27.40 6.87 3.43
N THR A 24 -26.37 6.58 2.62
CA THR A 24 -26.13 7.26 1.33
C THR A 24 -27.10 6.78 0.25
N PHE A 25 -27.37 5.47 0.18
CA PHE A 25 -28.22 4.89 -0.85
C PHE A 25 -29.72 4.98 -0.52
N ASP A 26 -30.08 5.01 0.76
CA ASP A 26 -31.45 5.22 1.23
C ASP A 26 -31.48 6.22 2.39
N SER A 27 -31.86 7.46 2.06
CA SER A 27 -32.00 8.55 3.04
C SER A 27 -33.28 8.47 3.87
N THR A 28 -34.18 7.54 3.56
CA THR A 28 -35.43 7.29 4.29
C THR A 28 -35.31 6.15 5.30
N ALA A 29 -34.31 5.30 5.13
CA ALA A 29 -34.05 4.16 5.99
C ALA A 29 -33.83 4.58 7.45
N ARG A 30 -34.44 3.86 8.40
CA ARG A 30 -34.22 4.11 9.82
C ARG A 30 -33.07 3.25 10.35
N ILE A 31 -31.91 3.87 10.57
CA ILE A 31 -30.65 3.17 10.87
C ILE A 31 -30.21 3.43 12.31
N LEU A 32 -29.76 2.39 13.00
CA LEU A 32 -29.13 2.48 14.32
C LEU A 32 -27.70 1.91 14.28
N LEU A 33 -26.72 2.71 14.71
CA LEU A 33 -25.38 2.23 15.02
C LEU A 33 -25.21 2.11 16.54
N LEU A 34 -24.94 0.90 17.01
CA LEU A 34 -24.54 0.62 18.39
C LEU A 34 -23.01 0.59 18.46
N THR A 35 -22.43 1.50 19.25
CA THR A 35 -20.98 1.54 19.51
C THR A 35 -20.70 1.25 20.98
N GLY A 36 -19.61 0.54 21.26
CA GLY A 36 -19.15 0.27 22.62
C GLY A 36 -18.31 1.40 23.23
N THR A 37 -17.90 2.39 22.41
CA THR A 37 -17.12 3.54 22.83
C THR A 37 -17.73 4.83 22.24
N PRO A 38 -17.48 6.02 22.84
CA PRO A 38 -18.00 7.28 22.32
C PRO A 38 -17.33 7.75 21.01
N LEU A 39 -16.28 7.04 20.57
CA LEU A 39 -15.52 7.33 19.36
C LEU A 39 -15.86 6.31 18.28
N ILE A 40 -15.86 6.77 17.04
CA ILE A 40 -16.02 5.97 15.84
C ILE A 40 -14.77 6.08 14.96
N LYS A 41 -14.54 5.08 14.11
CA LYS A 41 -13.47 5.08 13.11
C LYS A 41 -14.02 5.58 11.78
N ALA A 42 -13.81 6.85 11.48
CA ALA A 42 -14.24 7.47 10.23
C ALA A 42 -13.11 7.46 9.20
N ILE A 43 -13.49 7.37 7.93
CA ILE A 43 -12.56 7.42 6.79
C ILE A 43 -12.46 8.88 6.32
N THR A 44 -11.24 9.36 6.13
CA THR A 44 -10.94 10.70 5.59
C THR A 44 -9.93 10.61 4.44
N ASN A 45 -9.82 11.69 3.64
CA ASN A 45 -8.86 11.81 2.53
C ASN A 45 -8.84 10.61 1.56
N TYR A 46 -10.03 10.11 1.21
CA TYR A 46 -10.18 9.01 0.27
C TYR A 46 -9.78 9.44 -1.13
N VAL A 47 -8.69 8.87 -1.65
CA VAL A 47 -8.28 8.99 -3.06
C VAL A 47 -8.68 7.69 -3.74
N SER A 48 -9.38 7.79 -4.87
CA SER A 48 -9.98 6.62 -5.53
C SER A 48 -9.63 6.53 -7.00
N LYS A 49 -9.36 5.29 -7.45
CA LYS A 49 -10.06 4.68 -8.58
C LYS A 49 -10.04 3.14 -8.56
N PHE A 50 -8.96 2.49 -8.11
CA PHE A 50 -8.85 1.03 -8.02
C PHE A 50 -8.03 0.54 -6.80
N LEU A 51 -6.84 1.13 -6.57
CA LEU A 51 -6.08 0.98 -5.32
C LEU A 51 -6.60 1.96 -4.24
N GLU A 52 -7.11 1.44 -3.11
CA GLU A 52 -7.67 2.30 -2.05
C GLU A 52 -6.59 2.86 -1.13
N GLU A 53 -6.45 4.18 -1.12
CA GLU A 53 -5.66 4.92 -0.12
C GLU A 53 -6.56 5.89 0.64
N PHE A 54 -6.54 5.80 1.96
CA PHE A 54 -7.35 6.64 2.84
C PHE A 54 -6.80 6.69 4.25
N ASP A 55 -7.14 7.79 4.94
CA ASP A 55 -6.82 7.98 6.35
C ASP A 55 -7.94 7.43 7.24
N ILE A 56 -7.56 6.90 8.40
CA ILE A 56 -8.51 6.48 9.44
C ILE A 56 -8.37 7.39 10.64
N GLU A 57 -9.44 8.14 10.91
CA GLU A 57 -9.49 9.07 12.03
C GLU A 57 -10.51 8.64 13.08
N GLU A 58 -10.16 8.86 14.34
CA GLU A 58 -11.15 8.81 15.41
C GLU A 58 -11.95 10.09 15.41
N LYS A 59 -13.28 9.94 15.31
CA LYS A 59 -14.24 11.03 15.39
C LYS A 59 -15.24 10.73 16.50
N PRO A 60 -15.78 11.75 17.18
CA PRO A 60 -16.91 11.54 18.05
C PRO A 60 -18.14 11.11 17.24
N PHE A 61 -19.03 10.31 17.81
CA PHE A 61 -20.16 9.76 17.05
C PHE A 61 -21.07 10.84 16.40
N HIS A 62 -21.16 12.06 16.95
CA HIS A 62 -21.98 13.12 16.35
C HIS A 62 -21.52 13.52 14.93
N TYR A 63 -20.25 13.27 14.57
CA TYR A 63 -19.72 13.51 13.24
C TYR A 63 -20.56 12.87 12.13
N LEU A 64 -21.02 11.62 12.33
CA LEU A 64 -21.88 10.94 11.36
C LEU A 64 -23.33 11.38 11.47
N ALA A 65 -23.83 11.62 12.68
CA ALA A 65 -25.21 12.04 12.92
C ALA A 65 -25.52 13.43 12.29
N GLU A 66 -24.52 14.32 12.21
CA GLU A 66 -24.66 15.61 11.52
C GLU A 66 -24.73 15.47 9.99
N ARG A 67 -24.17 14.37 9.45
CA ARG A 67 -24.03 14.13 8.02
C ARG A 67 -25.20 13.32 7.44
N PHE A 68 -25.84 12.50 8.28
CA PHE A 68 -26.96 11.64 7.90
C PHE A 68 -28.11 11.80 8.90
N SER A 69 -29.20 12.45 8.46
CA SER A 69 -30.37 12.73 9.31
C SER A 69 -31.18 11.48 9.70
N ASN A 70 -31.00 10.39 8.97
CA ASN A 70 -31.70 9.12 9.15
C ASN A 70 -30.90 8.09 9.99
N LEU A 71 -29.73 8.51 10.49
CA LEU A 71 -28.84 7.71 11.33
C LEU A 71 -28.94 8.11 12.80
N ILE A 72 -29.22 7.13 13.65
CA ILE A 72 -29.14 7.24 15.10
C ILE A 72 -27.91 6.48 15.58
N ILE A 73 -27.13 7.07 16.48
CA ILE A 73 -25.95 6.43 17.06
C ILE A 73 -26.10 6.41 18.58
N GLN A 74 -25.91 5.24 19.18
CA GLN A 74 -25.99 5.06 20.62
C GLN A 74 -24.71 4.39 21.13
N ASN A 75 -24.10 4.98 22.16
CA ASN A 75 -23.00 4.35 22.89
C ASN A 75 -23.57 3.35 23.91
N LYS A 76 -23.84 2.13 23.43
CA LYS A 76 -24.39 1.03 24.22
C LYS A 76 -23.72 -0.27 23.85
N VAL A 77 -23.34 -1.03 24.88
CA VAL A 77 -22.77 -2.37 24.72
C VAL A 77 -23.90 -3.37 24.59
N VAL A 78 -23.81 -4.26 23.61
CA VAL A 78 -24.75 -5.37 23.46
C VAL A 78 -24.36 -6.49 24.40
N GLU A 79 -25.32 -7.00 25.17
CA GLU A 79 -25.12 -8.09 26.13
C GLU A 79 -25.81 -9.40 25.71
N ARG A 80 -26.88 -9.30 24.92
CA ARG A 80 -27.59 -10.50 24.47
C ARG A 80 -28.35 -10.23 23.17
N LEU A 81 -28.45 -11.26 22.34
CA LEU A 81 -29.25 -11.27 21.13
C LEU A 81 -30.40 -12.29 21.29
N GLU A 82 -31.61 -11.91 20.94
CA GLU A 82 -32.76 -12.83 20.86
C GLU A 82 -33.18 -12.93 19.38
N THR A 83 -32.59 -13.88 18.65
CA THR A 83 -32.72 -13.99 17.19
C THR A 83 -34.16 -14.30 16.74
N GLU A 84 -34.86 -15.19 17.44
CA GLU A 84 -36.25 -15.57 17.16
C GLU A 84 -37.24 -14.40 17.28
N LYS A 85 -36.92 -13.41 18.14
CA LYS A 85 -37.74 -12.22 18.34
C LYS A 85 -37.19 -10.99 17.63
N GLN A 86 -36.03 -11.11 17.00
CA GLN A 86 -35.27 -10.00 16.41
C GLN A 86 -35.04 -8.83 17.40
N ILE A 87 -34.61 -9.16 18.62
CA ILE A 87 -34.36 -8.18 19.68
C ILE A 87 -32.89 -8.20 20.11
N ILE A 88 -32.31 -7.01 20.27
CA ILE A 88 -31.01 -6.77 20.89
C ILE A 88 -31.23 -6.25 22.30
N ILE A 89 -30.48 -6.77 23.26
CA ILE A 89 -30.49 -6.33 24.66
C ILE A 89 -29.14 -5.71 24.98
N CYS A 90 -29.18 -4.45 25.39
CA CYS A 90 -28.01 -3.67 25.78
C CYS A 90 -27.74 -3.75 27.28
N SER A 91 -26.54 -3.32 27.68
CA SER A 91 -26.08 -3.29 29.07
C SER A 91 -26.89 -2.44 30.03
N ASP A 92 -27.68 -1.50 29.51
CA ASP A 92 -28.63 -0.70 30.28
C ASP A 92 -30.03 -1.32 30.33
N ASN A 93 -30.16 -2.59 29.91
CA ASN A 93 -31.42 -3.34 29.72
C ASN A 93 -32.36 -2.76 28.64
N THR A 94 -31.89 -1.83 27.80
CA THR A 94 -32.68 -1.37 26.65
C THR A 94 -32.89 -2.52 25.67
N GLN A 95 -34.11 -2.63 25.16
CA GLN A 95 -34.49 -3.59 24.13
C GLN A 95 -34.73 -2.86 22.81
N ILE A 96 -34.00 -3.28 21.77
CA ILE A 96 -34.04 -2.71 20.43
C ILE A 96 -34.52 -3.79 19.47
N HIS A 97 -35.57 -3.51 18.70
CA HIS A 97 -36.02 -4.40 17.64
C HIS A 97 -35.33 -4.03 16.31
N TYR A 98 -34.98 -5.04 15.51
CA TYR A 98 -34.35 -4.88 14.20
C TYR A 98 -35.09 -5.65 13.11
N ASP A 99 -35.26 -5.05 11.93
CA ASP A 99 -35.69 -5.81 10.75
C ASP A 99 -34.50 -6.57 10.15
N GLN A 100 -33.34 -5.91 10.06
CA GLN A 100 -32.05 -6.52 9.71
C GLN A 100 -30.93 -6.05 10.65
N LEU A 101 -29.98 -6.96 10.94
CA LEU A 101 -28.84 -6.73 11.83
C LEU A 101 -27.53 -6.99 11.09
N CYS A 102 -26.54 -6.11 11.24
CA CYS A 102 -25.16 -6.37 10.81
C CYS A 102 -24.20 -6.38 12.01
N ILE A 103 -23.46 -7.47 12.17
CA ILE A 103 -22.46 -7.64 13.23
C ILE A 103 -21.10 -7.17 12.70
N CYS A 104 -20.53 -6.15 13.34
CA CYS A 104 -19.27 -5.50 12.98
C CYS A 104 -18.34 -5.36 14.20
N THR A 105 -18.37 -6.33 15.13
CA THR A 105 -17.64 -6.29 16.42
C THR A 105 -16.13 -6.53 16.30
N GLY A 106 -15.64 -6.72 15.08
CA GLY A 106 -14.22 -6.90 14.77
C GLY A 106 -13.58 -8.10 15.47
N ALA A 107 -12.30 -7.96 15.82
CA ALA A 107 -11.50 -8.96 16.50
C ALA A 107 -10.67 -8.37 17.64
N ARG A 108 -10.25 -9.22 18.58
CA ARG A 108 -9.37 -8.89 19.71
C ARG A 108 -7.98 -9.54 19.58
N PRO A 109 -6.90 -8.95 20.10
CA PRO A 109 -5.58 -9.57 20.08
C PRO A 109 -5.55 -10.93 20.78
N LYS A 110 -4.80 -11.88 20.21
CA LYS A 110 -4.38 -13.09 20.91
C LYS A 110 -3.30 -12.71 21.91
N LEU A 111 -3.44 -13.15 23.16
CA LEU A 111 -2.51 -12.88 24.24
C LEU A 111 -1.72 -14.14 24.59
N LEU A 112 -0.42 -13.98 24.83
CA LEU A 112 0.44 -15.04 25.39
C LEU A 112 -0.01 -15.47 26.80
N SER A 113 -0.58 -14.54 27.56
CA SER A 113 -1.17 -14.80 28.88
C SER A 113 -2.26 -13.78 29.17
N ASN A 114 -3.40 -14.25 29.66
CA ASN A 114 -4.52 -13.40 30.08
C ASN A 114 -4.40 -12.93 31.53
N THR A 115 -3.49 -13.51 32.31
CA THR A 115 -3.37 -13.27 33.76
C THR A 115 -2.08 -12.56 34.14
N ASN A 116 -1.06 -12.57 33.28
CA ASN A 116 0.22 -11.94 33.57
C ASN A 116 0.16 -10.42 33.33
N PRO A 117 0.36 -9.57 34.36
CA PRO A 117 0.25 -8.11 34.22
C PRO A 117 1.37 -7.47 33.36
N TYR A 118 2.45 -8.20 33.12
CA TYR A 118 3.57 -7.78 32.28
C TYR A 118 3.35 -8.14 30.80
N VAL A 119 2.23 -8.77 30.44
CA VAL A 119 1.87 -9.00 29.04
C VAL A 119 0.86 -7.94 28.61
N CYS A 120 1.12 -7.27 27.48
CA CYS A 120 0.15 -6.39 26.84
C CYS A 120 0.05 -6.67 25.34
N ALA A 121 -0.97 -6.14 24.70
CA ALA A 121 -1.14 -6.12 23.25
C ALA A 121 -1.59 -4.73 22.80
N ILE A 122 -1.47 -4.47 21.51
CA ILE A 122 -1.91 -3.21 20.89
C ILE A 122 -3.05 -3.52 19.93
N ARG A 123 -4.13 -2.72 20.01
CA ARG A 123 -5.34 -2.89 19.18
C ARG A 123 -6.05 -1.60 18.84
N ASP A 124 -6.19 -0.72 19.81
CA ASP A 124 -7.01 0.48 19.83
C ASP A 124 -6.24 1.63 20.51
N THR A 125 -6.84 2.82 20.59
CA THR A 125 -6.17 4.01 21.13
C THR A 125 -5.82 3.84 22.61
N GLU A 126 -6.69 3.23 23.39
CA GLU A 126 -6.51 3.02 24.83
C GLU A 126 -5.34 2.05 25.12
N THR A 127 -5.22 0.98 24.34
CA THR A 127 -4.09 0.05 24.45
C THR A 127 -2.76 0.69 24.04
N VAL A 128 -2.77 1.57 23.03
CA VAL A 128 -1.58 2.36 22.66
C VAL A 128 -1.16 3.30 23.79
N GLU A 129 -2.10 4.04 24.39
CA GLU A 129 -1.80 4.93 25.51
C GLU A 129 -1.25 4.17 26.72
N SER A 130 -1.83 2.99 27.02
CA SER A 130 -1.31 2.12 28.07
C SER A 130 0.10 1.63 27.76
N PHE A 131 0.38 1.27 26.52
CA PHE A 131 1.71 0.89 26.06
C PHE A 131 2.70 2.04 26.20
N GLN A 132 2.37 3.26 25.76
CA GLN A 132 3.24 4.44 25.87
C GLN A 132 3.61 4.75 27.32
N LYS A 133 2.64 4.65 28.25
CA LYS A 133 2.90 4.86 29.69
C LYS A 133 3.87 3.82 30.25
N LYS A 134 3.74 2.55 29.86
CA LYS A 134 4.67 1.48 30.26
C LYS A 134 6.05 1.66 29.63
N LEU A 135 6.09 2.03 28.35
CA LEU A 135 7.31 2.21 27.59
C LEU A 135 8.16 3.34 28.16
N ALA A 136 7.56 4.45 28.60
CA ALA A 136 8.28 5.64 29.09
C ALA A 136 9.34 5.39 30.18
N SER A 137 9.16 4.34 30.99
CA SER A 137 10.12 3.92 32.02
C SER A 137 10.92 2.66 31.66
N ALA A 138 10.63 2.03 30.52
CA ALA A 138 11.21 0.75 30.12
C ALA A 138 12.58 0.93 29.46
N LYS A 139 13.50 0.04 29.82
CA LYS A 139 14.84 -0.10 29.24
C LYS A 139 14.89 -1.22 28.21
N GLN A 140 14.10 -2.29 28.40
CA GLN A 140 14.06 -3.42 27.48
C GLN A 140 12.66 -4.04 27.40
N ILE A 141 12.20 -4.32 26.19
CA ILE A 141 10.94 -5.01 25.93
C ILE A 141 11.15 -6.24 25.04
N VAL A 142 10.28 -7.24 25.20
CA VAL A 142 10.20 -8.37 24.27
C VAL A 142 8.93 -8.24 23.45
N ILE A 143 9.05 -8.16 22.12
CA ILE A 143 7.94 -8.18 21.17
C ILE A 143 7.85 -9.59 20.58
N VAL A 144 6.66 -10.19 20.65
CA VAL A 144 6.44 -11.56 20.19
C VAL A 144 5.40 -11.58 19.08
N GLY A 145 5.77 -12.14 17.94
CA GLY A 145 4.92 -12.22 16.75
C GLY A 145 5.49 -11.44 15.58
N ASN A 146 5.02 -11.75 14.37
CA ASN A 146 5.65 -11.36 13.12
C ASN A 146 4.66 -10.68 12.13
N GLY A 147 3.57 -10.11 12.67
CA GLY A 147 2.56 -9.39 11.89
C GLY A 147 2.73 -7.88 11.95
N GLY A 148 1.83 -7.14 11.30
CA GLY A 148 2.01 -5.70 11.02
C GLY A 148 2.24 -4.85 12.28
N ILE A 149 1.49 -5.13 13.35
CA ILE A 149 1.69 -4.45 14.65
C ILE A 149 3.09 -4.68 15.22
N ALA A 150 3.63 -5.89 15.11
CA ALA A 150 4.98 -6.19 15.59
C ALA A 150 6.02 -5.46 14.73
N THR A 151 5.88 -5.56 13.41
CA THR A 151 6.75 -4.92 12.42
C THR A 151 6.83 -3.40 12.63
N GLU A 152 5.69 -2.75 12.79
CA GLU A 152 5.62 -1.31 13.05
C GLU A 152 6.19 -0.97 14.43
N LEU A 153 5.82 -1.70 15.48
CA LEU A 153 6.35 -1.43 16.83
C LEU A 153 7.86 -1.53 16.92
N VAL A 154 8.45 -2.55 16.30
CA VAL A 154 9.90 -2.74 16.29
C VAL A 154 10.57 -1.51 15.68
N TYR A 155 10.00 -0.94 14.62
CA TYR A 155 10.49 0.27 13.97
C TYR A 155 10.23 1.55 14.79
N GLU A 156 9.07 1.65 15.44
CA GLU A 156 8.61 2.86 16.11
C GLU A 156 9.23 3.09 17.49
N VAL A 157 9.57 2.02 18.21
CA VAL A 157 10.13 2.13 19.56
C VAL A 157 11.56 2.70 19.53
N GLU A 158 11.76 3.81 20.22
CA GLU A 158 13.05 4.48 20.42
C GLU A 158 13.45 4.45 21.90
N HIS A 159 14.74 4.64 22.19
CA HIS A 159 15.25 4.71 23.57
C HIS A 159 14.86 3.50 24.45
N CYS A 160 14.74 2.33 23.85
CA CYS A 160 14.45 1.06 24.51
C CYS A 160 15.11 -0.07 23.71
N SER A 161 15.70 -1.05 24.40
CA SER A 161 16.17 -2.29 23.77
C SER A 161 14.96 -3.15 23.40
N VAL A 162 14.91 -3.62 22.15
CA VAL A 162 13.80 -4.43 21.63
C VAL A 162 14.32 -5.80 21.27
N ILE A 163 13.80 -6.83 21.93
CA ILE A 163 14.00 -8.22 21.52
C ILE A 163 12.76 -8.66 20.74
N TRP A 164 12.94 -8.95 19.46
CA TRP A 164 11.89 -9.39 18.57
C TRP A 164 11.96 -10.91 18.40
N ALA A 165 11.07 -11.64 19.08
CA ALA A 165 10.98 -13.09 18.99
C ALA A 165 9.95 -13.48 17.93
N ILE A 166 10.41 -14.17 16.89
CA ILE A 166 9.57 -14.62 15.78
C ILE A 166 9.74 -16.12 15.53
N LYS A 167 8.64 -16.77 15.13
CA LYS A 167 8.62 -18.21 14.84
C LYS A 167 9.11 -18.57 13.44
N ASP A 168 9.28 -17.57 12.59
CA ASP A 168 9.56 -17.72 11.17
C ASP A 168 11.06 -17.50 10.86
N GLU A 169 11.48 -17.81 9.62
CA GLU A 169 12.86 -17.68 9.16
C GLU A 169 13.25 -16.24 8.79
N HIS A 170 12.24 -15.41 8.49
CA HIS A 170 12.41 -14.01 8.14
C HIS A 170 11.32 -13.14 8.77
N ILE A 171 11.58 -11.82 8.81
CA ILE A 171 10.67 -10.85 9.40
C ILE A 171 9.42 -10.63 8.53
N SER A 172 8.31 -10.31 9.18
CA SER A 172 7.05 -9.88 8.57
C SER A 172 6.49 -10.84 7.50
N THR A 173 6.56 -12.15 7.73
CA THR A 173 6.20 -13.20 6.74
C THR A 173 4.75 -13.13 6.25
N ALA A 174 3.87 -12.46 7.00
CA ALA A 174 2.50 -12.20 6.56
C ALA A 174 2.41 -11.21 5.38
N PHE A 175 3.48 -10.45 5.12
CA PHE A 175 3.52 -9.40 4.10
C PHE A 175 4.70 -9.55 3.13
N PHE A 176 5.82 -10.10 3.59
CA PHE A 176 7.08 -10.15 2.85
C PHE A 176 7.59 -11.57 2.64
N ASP A 177 8.22 -11.78 1.49
CA ASP A 177 9.12 -12.90 1.29
C ASP A 177 10.50 -12.60 1.89
N GLU A 178 11.43 -13.55 1.76
CA GLU A 178 12.77 -13.42 2.33
C GLU A 178 13.55 -12.25 1.74
N ALA A 179 13.39 -11.97 0.45
CA ALA A 179 14.10 -10.90 -0.24
C ALA A 179 13.60 -9.51 0.20
N ALA A 180 12.28 -9.31 0.25
CA ALA A 180 11.67 -8.09 0.78
C ALA A 180 11.99 -7.90 2.28
N ALA A 181 12.04 -8.98 3.06
CA ALA A 181 12.45 -8.90 4.46
C ALA A 181 13.90 -8.43 4.62
N ARG A 182 14.83 -8.97 3.82
CA ARG A 182 16.24 -8.54 3.80
C ARG A 182 16.39 -7.07 3.43
N PHE A 183 15.61 -6.58 2.47
CA PHE A 183 15.58 -5.16 2.09
C PHE A 183 15.33 -4.22 3.29
N PHE A 184 14.52 -4.64 4.26
CA PHE A 184 14.21 -3.84 5.45
C PHE A 184 15.18 -4.00 6.63
N LEU A 185 16.08 -5.00 6.62
CA LEU A 185 17.00 -5.23 7.75
C LEU A 185 17.90 -4.01 8.01
N ASP A 186 18.44 -3.40 6.96
CA ASP A 186 19.28 -2.19 7.09
C ASP A 186 18.50 -1.01 7.72
N ARG A 187 17.19 -0.93 7.46
CA ARG A 187 16.32 0.12 8.01
C ARG A 187 15.90 -0.12 9.46
N ILE A 188 15.98 -1.36 9.95
CA ILE A 188 15.73 -1.66 11.36
C ILE A 188 16.81 -1.04 12.24
N GLU A 189 18.05 -0.99 11.75
CA GLU A 189 19.20 -0.47 12.48
C GLU A 189 19.41 1.05 12.31
N MET A 190 18.76 1.69 11.34
CA MET A 190 18.88 3.13 11.09
C MET A 190 18.25 3.98 12.21
N VAL A 191 18.98 5.00 12.66
CA VAL A 191 18.46 6.05 13.56
C VAL A 191 17.50 6.94 12.78
N LYS A 192 16.27 7.11 13.27
CA LYS A 192 15.28 8.00 12.65
C LYS A 192 15.79 9.44 12.60
N GLU A 193 15.88 10.02 11.41
CA GLU A 193 16.07 11.46 11.26
C GLU A 193 14.79 12.22 11.65
N LYS A 194 14.93 13.37 12.29
CA LYS A 194 13.77 14.18 12.73
C LYS A 194 12.97 14.68 11.52
N GLN A 195 11.83 14.06 11.24
CA GLN A 195 10.84 14.62 10.32
C GLN A 195 10.20 15.89 10.93
N LYS A 196 9.95 16.91 10.10
CA LYS A 196 9.22 18.12 10.49
C LYS A 196 7.76 17.76 10.81
N MET A 197 7.40 17.84 12.10
CA MET A 197 6.01 17.75 12.58
C MET A 197 5.15 18.84 11.94
N ASN A 198 4.16 18.45 11.13
CA ASN A 198 2.99 19.30 10.88
C ASN A 198 1.93 18.94 11.92
N GLU A 199 1.80 19.79 12.93
CA GLU A 199 0.84 19.65 14.03
C GLU A 199 -0.59 19.90 13.55
N LYS A 200 -1.41 18.86 13.32
CA LYS A 200 -2.88 18.97 13.41
C LYS A 200 -3.52 17.68 13.90
N ARG A 201 -3.49 17.45 15.23
CA ARG A 201 -4.60 16.77 15.90
C ARG A 201 -4.94 17.50 17.19
N GLN A 202 -6.20 17.88 17.34
CA GLN A 202 -6.71 18.42 18.59
C GLN A 202 -6.69 17.29 19.63
N LYS A 203 -5.95 17.50 20.74
CA LYS A 203 -6.09 16.69 21.95
C LYS A 203 -7.52 16.86 22.46
N TYR A 204 -8.26 15.77 22.61
CA TYR A 204 -9.48 15.79 23.39
C TYR A 204 -9.15 15.38 24.81
N GLU A 205 -9.28 16.31 25.75
CA GLU A 205 -9.36 15.98 27.17
C GLU A 205 -10.72 15.32 27.41
N MET A 206 -10.71 14.06 27.86
CA MET A 206 -11.91 13.54 28.51
C MET A 206 -12.12 14.36 29.78
N VAL A 207 -13.33 14.89 29.98
CA VAL A 207 -13.72 15.42 31.29
C VAL A 207 -13.73 14.23 32.24
N ASP A 208 -12.68 14.12 33.06
CA ASP A 208 -12.61 13.18 34.17
C ASP A 208 -13.79 13.42 35.10
N GLN A 209 -14.80 12.55 35.04
CA GLN A 209 -15.60 12.32 36.23
C GLN A 209 -14.77 11.40 37.15
N PRO A 210 -14.61 11.76 38.44
CA PRO A 210 -13.77 11.01 39.34
C PRO A 210 -14.37 9.61 39.54
N VAL A 211 -13.75 8.60 38.94
CA VAL A 211 -14.02 7.20 39.21
C VAL A 211 -13.13 6.78 40.38
N ASP A 212 -13.78 6.39 41.47
CA ASP A 212 -13.15 5.89 42.70
C ASP A 212 -12.14 4.74 42.37
N PRO A 213 -10.86 4.85 42.75
CA PRO A 213 -9.83 3.85 42.46
C PRO A 213 -10.08 2.48 43.11
N THR A 214 -11.09 2.34 43.97
CA THR A 214 -11.35 1.12 44.74
C THR A 214 -12.33 0.14 44.09
N HIS A 215 -12.94 0.48 42.94
CA HIS A 215 -13.78 -0.44 42.18
C HIS A 215 -13.04 -1.08 41.00
N ILE A 216 -12.11 -2.00 41.29
CA ILE A 216 -11.68 -3.01 40.32
C ILE A 216 -12.88 -3.92 40.09
N ARG A 217 -13.70 -3.60 39.07
CA ARG A 217 -14.74 -4.52 38.58
C ARG A 217 -14.05 -5.76 38.02
N THR A 218 -14.10 -6.84 38.78
CA THR A 218 -13.95 -8.21 38.30
C THR A 218 -15.14 -8.54 37.40
N SER A 219 -15.08 -8.15 36.13
CA SER A 219 -15.95 -8.69 35.07
C SER A 219 -15.12 -8.88 33.80
N SER A 220 -15.15 -10.11 33.30
CA SER A 220 -14.34 -10.71 32.23
C SER A 220 -14.58 -10.17 30.81
N THR A 221 -15.02 -8.92 30.65
CA THR A 221 -15.26 -8.30 29.33
C THR A 221 -14.81 -6.85 29.35
N LYS A 222 -13.51 -6.62 29.12
CA LYS A 222 -13.00 -5.29 28.77
C LYS A 222 -13.53 -4.98 27.37
N ILE A 223 -14.40 -3.98 27.24
CA ILE A 223 -14.92 -3.51 25.94
C ILE A 223 -13.71 -3.00 25.14
N CYS A 224 -13.43 -3.61 23.99
CA CYS A 224 -12.35 -3.18 23.10
C CYS A 224 -12.83 -2.03 22.21
N GLY A 225 -11.97 -1.04 21.99
CA GLY A 225 -12.22 0.02 21.02
C GLY A 225 -12.09 -0.47 19.57
N GLY A 226 -12.36 0.44 18.64
CA GLY A 226 -12.13 0.19 17.22
C GLY A 226 -10.64 0.00 16.90
N ALA A 227 -10.35 -0.85 15.92
CA ALA A 227 -9.02 -1.07 15.37
C ALA A 227 -8.22 0.22 15.15
N LEU A 228 -6.91 0.17 15.37
CA LEU A 228 -5.98 1.15 14.81
C LEU A 228 -6.01 1.07 13.28
N GLY A 229 -5.93 2.24 12.64
CA GLY A 229 -5.77 2.37 11.19
C GLY A 229 -4.30 2.47 10.78
N PRO A 230 -4.02 2.79 9.51
CA PRO A 230 -2.66 3.07 9.05
C PRO A 230 -2.07 4.26 9.84
N ASP A 231 -0.75 4.31 9.90
CA ASP A 231 -0.01 5.44 10.47
C ASP A 231 -0.36 5.76 11.94
N TRP A 232 -0.87 4.78 12.70
CA TRP A 232 -1.35 4.99 14.07
C TRP A 232 -0.26 5.47 15.05
N ALA A 233 1.01 5.23 14.71
CA ALA A 233 2.18 5.63 15.49
C ALA A 233 2.79 6.98 15.07
N THR A 234 2.49 7.48 13.87
CA THR A 234 3.19 8.62 13.22
C THR A 234 3.16 9.92 14.02
N HIS A 235 2.22 10.08 14.96
CA HIS A 235 2.10 11.27 15.81
C HIS A 235 2.25 10.98 17.30
N ARG A 236 2.86 9.85 17.66
CA ARG A 236 2.98 9.37 19.05
C ARG A 236 4.44 9.22 19.44
N SER A 237 4.78 9.70 20.63
CA SER A 237 6.10 9.47 21.22
C SER A 237 6.20 8.02 21.71
N MET A 238 7.04 7.21 21.07
CA MET A 238 7.33 5.82 21.43
C MET A 238 8.73 5.70 22.06
N LYS A 239 8.98 6.50 23.10
CA LYS A 239 10.31 6.62 23.73
C LYS A 239 10.38 5.89 25.05
N GLY A 240 11.37 5.02 25.21
CA GLY A 240 11.75 4.41 26.47
C GLY A 240 12.70 5.26 27.32
N ALA A 241 13.21 4.65 28.38
CA ALA A 241 14.09 5.28 29.38
C ALA A 241 15.58 5.02 29.14
N PHE A 242 15.96 4.36 28.05
CA PHE A 242 17.34 4.01 27.74
C PHE A 242 18.11 5.19 27.14
N SER A 243 19.35 5.39 27.60
CA SER A 243 20.17 6.57 27.23
C SER A 243 20.85 6.46 25.86
N GLN A 244 21.08 5.24 25.38
CA GLN A 244 21.66 4.98 24.05
C GLN A 244 20.56 4.93 22.97
N PRO A 245 20.91 5.18 21.69
CA PRO A 245 19.98 4.99 20.58
C PRO A 245 19.47 3.53 20.52
N ARG A 246 18.33 3.35 19.85
CA ARG A 246 17.60 2.09 19.68
C ARG A 246 18.52 0.90 19.36
N GLN A 247 18.30 -0.23 20.03
CA GLN A 247 18.94 -1.52 19.73
C GLN A 247 17.84 -2.56 19.51
N VAL A 248 17.84 -3.19 18.33
CA VAL A 248 16.91 -4.28 18.01
C VAL A 248 17.68 -5.58 17.88
N HIS A 249 17.24 -6.60 18.60
CA HIS A 249 17.77 -7.95 18.51
C HIS A 249 16.66 -8.88 18.04
N ILE A 250 16.89 -9.63 16.96
CA ILE A 250 15.88 -10.52 16.38
C ILE A 250 16.26 -11.96 16.70
N GLU A 251 15.36 -12.70 17.33
CA GLU A 251 15.47 -14.14 17.52
C GLU A 251 14.49 -14.83 16.58
N TYR A 252 15.06 -15.57 15.61
CA TYR A 252 14.33 -16.30 14.57
C TYR A 252 13.98 -17.73 15.03
N GLN A 253 12.96 -18.32 14.42
CA GLN A 253 12.54 -19.70 14.64
C GLN A 253 12.30 -20.07 16.11
N VAL A 254 11.74 -19.14 16.88
CA VAL A 254 11.45 -19.30 18.31
C VAL A 254 9.99 -19.04 18.65
N GLU A 255 9.52 -19.73 19.67
CA GLU A 255 8.26 -19.40 20.34
C GLU A 255 8.52 -19.12 21.83
N VAL A 256 7.59 -18.41 22.47
CA VAL A 256 7.64 -18.24 23.92
C VAL A 256 7.22 -19.54 24.58
N LYS A 257 8.13 -20.13 25.35
CA LYS A 257 7.90 -21.35 26.11
C LYS A 257 7.35 -21.05 27.50
N ASN A 258 7.94 -20.09 28.21
CA ASN A 258 7.46 -19.66 29.53
C ASN A 258 7.66 -18.14 29.72
N ILE A 259 6.77 -17.54 30.51
CA ILE A 259 6.93 -16.18 31.05
C ILE A 259 7.07 -16.33 32.56
N LEU A 260 8.24 -15.99 33.09
CA LEU A 260 8.67 -16.30 34.45
C LEU A 260 8.72 -15.03 35.32
N THR A 261 8.30 -15.15 36.57
CA THR A 261 8.57 -14.14 37.60
C THR A 261 10.04 -14.18 38.03
N PRO A 262 10.57 -13.15 38.70
CA PRO A 262 11.95 -13.14 39.19
C PRO A 262 12.24 -14.32 40.15
N GLU A 263 11.27 -14.67 40.98
CA GLU A 263 11.37 -15.81 41.91
C GLU A 263 11.46 -17.15 41.17
N GLN A 264 10.63 -17.34 40.14
CA GLN A 264 10.64 -18.55 39.31
C GLN A 264 11.95 -18.68 38.51
N TYR A 265 12.46 -17.56 38.00
CA TYR A 265 13.75 -17.51 37.33
C TYR A 265 14.90 -17.92 38.27
N GLN A 266 14.97 -17.31 39.46
CA GLN A 266 16.00 -17.61 40.46
C GLN A 266 15.96 -19.07 40.94
N GLN A 267 14.76 -19.62 41.16
CA GLN A 267 14.58 -21.02 41.57
C GLN A 267 15.11 -22.02 40.54
N ARG A 268 14.96 -21.71 39.24
CA ARG A 268 15.37 -22.60 38.15
C ARG A 268 16.88 -22.49 37.83
N LYS A 269 17.61 -21.55 38.43
CA LYS A 269 19.06 -21.32 38.21
C LYS A 269 19.42 -21.20 36.72
N LEU A 270 18.59 -20.49 35.97
CA LEU A 270 18.77 -20.33 34.53
C LEU A 270 19.77 -19.20 34.24
N THR A 271 20.43 -19.24 33.09
CA THR A 271 21.34 -18.17 32.62
C THR A 271 20.58 -17.24 31.68
N ILE A 272 20.72 -15.93 31.89
CA ILE A 272 20.16 -14.91 31.00
C ILE A 272 21.10 -14.57 29.86
N GLU A 273 20.52 -14.27 28.70
CA GLU A 273 21.23 -13.65 27.60
C GLU A 273 21.40 -12.16 27.89
N ASN A 274 22.64 -11.75 28.16
CA ASN A 274 22.97 -10.34 28.36
C ASN A 274 23.39 -9.72 27.03
N LEU A 275 22.46 -8.95 26.44
CA LEU A 275 22.73 -8.16 25.23
C LEU A 275 23.47 -6.85 25.53
N GLN A 276 23.65 -6.50 26.80
CA GLN A 276 24.34 -5.29 27.27
C GLN A 276 25.67 -5.65 27.94
N SER A 277 26.69 -4.81 27.70
CA SER A 277 28.08 -4.99 28.17
C SER A 277 28.36 -4.48 29.59
N SER A 278 27.33 -4.07 30.36
CA SER A 278 27.52 -3.59 31.73
C SER A 278 27.65 -4.74 32.72
N GLU A 279 28.64 -4.66 33.61
CA GLU A 279 28.93 -5.63 34.69
C GLU A 279 27.89 -5.63 35.84
N GLU A 280 26.87 -4.76 35.79
CA GLU A 280 25.81 -4.72 36.81
C GLU A 280 24.71 -5.77 36.54
N GLU A 281 24.42 -6.58 37.56
CA GLU A 281 23.37 -7.60 37.52
C GLU A 281 21.99 -6.93 37.56
N ILE A 282 21.42 -6.63 36.38
CA ILE A 282 20.10 -6.01 36.27
C ILE A 282 19.02 -7.03 36.63
N GLN A 283 18.27 -6.77 37.70
CA GLN A 283 17.06 -7.53 38.03
C GLN A 283 15.88 -7.03 37.20
N TRP A 284 15.28 -7.91 36.41
CA TRP A 284 14.13 -7.61 35.57
C TRP A 284 12.82 -8.02 36.24
N PRO A 285 11.70 -7.31 36.01
CA PRO A 285 10.40 -7.69 36.55
C PRO A 285 9.81 -8.95 35.91
N VAL A 286 10.19 -9.28 34.67
CA VAL A 286 9.74 -10.47 33.96
C VAL A 286 10.87 -11.07 33.11
N TYR A 287 10.87 -12.40 32.98
CA TYR A 287 11.83 -13.15 32.15
C TYR A 287 11.06 -14.01 31.14
N VAL A 288 11.53 -14.03 29.89
CA VAL A 288 10.93 -14.78 28.79
C VAL A 288 11.86 -15.92 28.39
N GLU A 289 11.41 -17.17 28.57
CA GLU A 289 12.10 -18.37 28.09
C GLU A 289 11.59 -18.72 26.69
N LEU A 290 12.50 -18.83 25.74
CA LEU A 290 12.21 -19.22 24.36
C LEU A 290 12.40 -20.73 24.14
N THR A 291 11.82 -21.25 23.06
CA THR A 291 11.92 -22.67 22.70
C THR A 291 13.35 -23.14 22.39
N ASN A 292 14.24 -22.23 21.98
CA ASN A 292 15.67 -22.52 21.77
C ASN A 292 16.49 -22.55 23.08
N GLY A 293 15.86 -22.34 24.24
CA GLY A 293 16.49 -22.36 25.55
C GLY A 293 17.09 -21.02 25.99
N LYS A 294 17.14 -20.01 25.11
CA LYS A 294 17.57 -18.65 25.48
C LYS A 294 16.54 -17.99 26.39
N ILE A 295 17.02 -17.14 27.29
CA ILE A 295 16.17 -16.43 28.26
C ILE A 295 16.55 -14.96 28.27
N PHE A 296 15.53 -14.11 28.14
CA PHE A 296 15.69 -12.67 28.16
C PHE A 296 14.93 -12.04 29.33
N GLY A 297 15.57 -11.19 30.11
CA GLY A 297 14.89 -10.33 31.07
C GLY A 297 14.36 -9.06 30.40
N CYS A 298 13.17 -8.59 30.78
CA CYS A 298 12.61 -7.36 30.23
C CYS A 298 11.64 -6.69 31.20
N ASP A 299 11.24 -5.45 30.88
CA ASP A 299 10.25 -4.70 31.66
C ASP A 299 8.83 -5.22 31.44
N PHE A 300 8.50 -5.59 30.20
CA PHE A 300 7.23 -6.20 29.82
C PHE A 300 7.31 -6.88 28.44
N VAL A 301 6.28 -7.64 28.10
CA VAL A 301 6.15 -8.41 26.86
C VAL A 301 4.97 -7.87 26.05
N VAL A 302 5.19 -7.61 24.76
CA VAL A 302 4.15 -7.26 23.79
C VAL A 302 3.76 -8.51 23.01
N SER A 303 2.50 -8.90 23.13
CA SER A 303 1.89 -10.00 22.37
C SER A 303 1.27 -9.46 21.09
N ALA A 304 1.88 -9.78 19.95
CA ALA A 304 1.47 -9.39 18.61
C ALA A 304 1.32 -10.63 17.69
N ILE A 305 0.68 -11.67 18.23
CA ILE A 305 0.58 -13.02 17.62
C ILE A 305 -0.72 -13.25 16.83
N GLY A 306 -1.32 -12.16 16.32
CA GLY A 306 -2.59 -12.18 15.59
C GLY A 306 -3.82 -11.90 16.46
N VAL A 307 -5.00 -12.09 15.89
CA VAL A 307 -6.29 -11.71 16.50
C VAL A 307 -7.29 -12.87 16.49
N THR A 308 -8.32 -12.76 17.33
CA THR A 308 -9.46 -13.68 17.43
C THR A 308 -10.76 -12.91 17.18
N PRO A 309 -11.66 -13.38 16.31
CA PRO A 309 -13.00 -12.81 16.11
C PRO A 309 -13.76 -12.56 17.42
N ASN A 310 -14.48 -11.45 17.51
CA ASN A 310 -15.34 -11.15 18.66
C ASN A 310 -16.76 -11.71 18.45
N VAL A 311 -16.88 -13.04 18.57
CA VAL A 311 -18.12 -13.79 18.25
C VAL A 311 -18.84 -14.32 19.48
N GLU A 312 -18.17 -14.42 20.63
CA GLU A 312 -18.61 -15.20 21.80
C GLU A 312 -20.01 -14.81 22.29
N LEU A 313 -20.30 -13.50 22.29
CA LEU A 313 -21.58 -12.94 22.67
C LEU A 313 -22.74 -13.52 21.86
N PHE A 314 -22.53 -13.65 20.55
CA PHE A 314 -23.55 -14.08 19.60
C PHE A 314 -23.72 -15.60 19.63
N LEU A 315 -22.64 -16.35 19.89
CA LEU A 315 -22.67 -17.81 20.04
C LEU A 315 -23.46 -18.26 21.27
N GLN A 316 -23.54 -17.43 22.32
CA GLN A 316 -24.42 -17.70 23.46
C GLN A 316 -25.90 -17.54 23.13
N SER A 317 -26.20 -16.83 22.04
CA SER A 317 -27.54 -16.38 21.68
C SER A 317 -28.19 -17.22 20.57
N ALA A 318 -27.39 -17.73 19.63
CA ALA A 318 -27.86 -18.58 18.54
C ALA A 318 -26.73 -19.45 17.98
N ASP A 319 -27.12 -20.48 17.21
CA ASP A 319 -26.18 -21.42 16.57
C ASP A 319 -25.67 -20.87 15.23
N PHE A 320 -24.69 -19.96 15.30
CA PHE A 320 -24.02 -19.43 14.11
C PHE A 320 -23.04 -20.45 13.54
N LYS A 321 -23.06 -20.62 12.21
CA LYS A 321 -21.98 -21.33 11.52
C LYS A 321 -20.68 -20.52 11.59
N LEU A 322 -19.58 -21.20 11.84
CA LEU A 322 -18.25 -20.58 11.96
C LEU A 322 -17.30 -21.06 10.88
N GLY A 323 -16.42 -20.17 10.45
CA GLY A 323 -15.27 -20.49 9.62
C GLY A 323 -14.17 -21.20 10.40
N ALA A 324 -13.15 -21.69 9.68
CA ALA A 324 -12.03 -22.42 10.28
C ALA A 324 -11.20 -21.60 11.29
N ASP A 325 -11.22 -20.28 11.16
CA ASP A 325 -10.56 -19.33 12.05
C ASP A 325 -11.45 -18.84 13.21
N GLY A 326 -12.67 -19.39 13.33
CA GLY A 326 -13.64 -19.07 14.37
C GLY A 326 -14.49 -17.81 14.11
N GLY A 327 -14.38 -17.20 12.93
CA GLY A 327 -15.23 -16.07 12.55
C GLY A 327 -16.64 -16.51 12.15
N LEU A 328 -17.61 -15.59 12.20
CA LEU A 328 -18.97 -15.85 11.70
C LEU A 328 -18.89 -16.15 10.20
N LEU A 329 -19.30 -17.34 9.78
CA LEU A 329 -19.29 -17.71 8.37
C LEU A 329 -20.37 -16.91 7.64
N VAL A 330 -19.97 -16.22 6.57
CA VAL A 330 -20.89 -15.43 5.73
C VAL A 330 -20.87 -15.89 4.28
N ASP A 331 -22.03 -15.82 3.62
CA ASP A 331 -22.14 -16.09 2.18
C ASP A 331 -21.66 -14.90 1.32
N GLU A 332 -21.70 -15.06 0.00
CA GLU A 332 -21.35 -14.03 -0.99
C GLU A 332 -22.19 -12.75 -0.89
N THR A 333 -23.28 -12.74 -0.11
CA THR A 333 -24.11 -11.56 0.18
C THR A 333 -23.95 -11.05 1.62
N MET A 334 -22.85 -11.44 2.28
CA MET A 334 -22.51 -11.09 3.66
C MET A 334 -23.49 -11.61 4.72
N ARG A 335 -24.37 -12.57 4.38
CA ARG A 335 -25.35 -13.12 5.32
C ARG A 335 -24.74 -14.24 6.15
N THR A 336 -25.09 -14.25 7.43
CA THR A 336 -24.77 -15.36 8.34
C THR A 336 -25.75 -16.53 8.16
N SER A 337 -25.55 -17.61 8.90
CA SER A 337 -26.51 -18.72 8.97
C SER A 337 -27.85 -18.36 9.63
N ILE A 338 -27.96 -17.20 10.27
CA ILE A 338 -29.18 -16.74 10.94
C ILE A 338 -29.91 -15.74 10.05
N LYS A 339 -31.23 -15.94 9.91
CA LYS A 339 -32.09 -15.09 9.08
C LYS A 339 -32.01 -13.62 9.52
N ASN A 340 -31.96 -12.71 8.54
CA ASN A 340 -31.87 -11.26 8.74
C ASN A 340 -30.62 -10.77 9.49
N ILE A 341 -29.59 -11.61 9.63
CA ILE A 341 -28.33 -11.25 10.27
C ILE A 341 -27.18 -11.37 9.26
N PHE A 342 -26.47 -10.26 9.10
CA PHE A 342 -25.27 -10.08 8.29
C PHE A 342 -24.06 -9.91 9.21
N ALA A 343 -22.86 -10.09 8.67
CA ALA A 343 -21.63 -9.76 9.37
C ALA A 343 -20.54 -9.30 8.39
N CYS A 344 -19.68 -8.36 8.80
CA CYS A 344 -18.61 -7.86 7.94
C CYS A 344 -17.37 -7.37 8.70
N GLY A 345 -16.22 -7.38 8.02
CA GLY A 345 -14.91 -7.07 8.59
C GLY A 345 -14.37 -8.20 9.47
N ASP A 346 -13.48 -7.88 10.40
CA ASP A 346 -12.73 -8.89 11.15
C ASP A 346 -13.61 -9.88 11.93
N VAL A 347 -14.89 -9.62 12.21
CA VAL A 347 -15.70 -10.60 12.96
C VAL A 347 -16.05 -11.86 12.14
N CYS A 348 -16.01 -11.77 10.81
CA CYS A 348 -16.56 -12.80 9.93
C CYS A 348 -15.50 -13.46 9.02
N THR A 349 -15.90 -14.59 8.44
CA THR A 349 -15.10 -15.40 7.52
C THR A 349 -15.89 -15.58 6.23
N ALA A 350 -15.28 -15.23 5.11
CA ALA A 350 -15.84 -15.37 3.78
C ALA A 350 -16.05 -16.85 3.44
N GLY A 351 -17.30 -17.27 3.21
CA GLY A 351 -17.72 -18.65 3.00
C GLY A 351 -17.95 -19.04 1.54
N TRP A 352 -17.69 -18.14 0.59
CA TRP A 352 -17.81 -18.40 -0.84
C TRP A 352 -16.48 -18.90 -1.44
N THR A 353 -16.51 -19.32 -2.71
CA THR A 353 -15.29 -19.68 -3.44
C THR A 353 -14.58 -18.41 -3.90
N PHE A 354 -13.33 -18.22 -3.48
CA PHE A 354 -12.58 -17.00 -3.78
C PHE A 354 -12.16 -16.96 -5.24
N ALA A 355 -12.11 -15.75 -5.81
CA ALA A 355 -11.41 -15.50 -7.05
C ALA A 355 -9.93 -15.89 -6.91
N GLU A 356 -9.27 -16.25 -8.02
CA GLU A 356 -7.91 -16.79 -8.00
C GLU A 356 -6.91 -15.86 -7.30
N HIS A 357 -7.07 -14.54 -7.46
CA HIS A 357 -6.14 -13.53 -6.95
C HIS A 357 -6.61 -12.86 -5.66
N TRP A 358 -7.74 -13.30 -5.09
CA TRP A 358 -8.26 -12.81 -3.82
C TRP A 358 -8.08 -13.82 -2.70
N PHE A 359 -7.92 -13.33 -1.48
CA PHE A 359 -7.96 -14.12 -0.26
C PHE A 359 -8.25 -13.20 0.92
N GLN A 360 -8.74 -13.78 2.01
CA GLN A 360 -9.11 -13.01 3.19
C GLN A 360 -7.92 -12.81 4.14
N MET A 361 -7.75 -11.57 4.58
CA MET A 361 -6.91 -11.15 5.71
C MET A 361 -7.71 -10.21 6.62
N ARG A 362 -7.25 -10.04 7.87
CA ARG A 362 -7.91 -9.15 8.84
C ARG A 362 -7.30 -7.76 8.78
N LEU A 363 -7.56 -7.10 7.66
CA LEU A 363 -7.01 -5.80 7.30
C LEU A 363 -8.10 -4.73 7.23
N TRP A 364 -7.72 -3.50 7.49
CA TRP A 364 -8.62 -2.35 7.47
C TRP A 364 -9.20 -2.08 6.08
N SER A 365 -8.44 -2.30 5.00
CA SER A 365 -8.92 -2.19 3.62
C SER A 365 -10.07 -3.18 3.35
N GLN A 366 -9.88 -4.45 3.68
CA GLN A 366 -10.94 -5.46 3.55
C GLN A 366 -12.12 -5.20 4.49
N ALA A 367 -11.88 -4.72 5.71
CA ALA A 367 -12.96 -4.34 6.62
C ALA A 367 -13.86 -3.25 6.03
N ARG A 368 -13.28 -2.24 5.37
CA ARG A 368 -14.03 -1.21 4.63
C ARG A 368 -14.81 -1.82 3.47
N GLN A 369 -14.15 -2.59 2.60
CA GLN A 369 -14.77 -3.21 1.42
C GLN A 369 -15.97 -4.09 1.80
N MET A 370 -15.78 -4.96 2.81
CA MET A 370 -16.86 -5.79 3.33
C MET A 370 -17.98 -4.96 3.99
N GLY A 371 -17.63 -3.87 4.70
CA GLY A 371 -18.61 -2.94 5.27
C GLY A 371 -19.48 -2.28 4.20
N TYR A 372 -18.85 -1.72 3.17
CA TYR A 372 -19.53 -1.08 2.04
C TYR A 372 -20.49 -2.04 1.33
N TYR A 373 -20.01 -3.25 1.03
CA TYR A 373 -20.78 -4.26 0.34
C TYR A 373 -21.91 -4.85 1.20
N ALA A 374 -21.69 -5.05 2.51
CA ALA A 374 -22.75 -5.47 3.43
C ALA A 374 -23.91 -4.46 3.44
N GLY A 375 -23.62 -3.15 3.42
CA GLY A 375 -24.65 -2.13 3.33
C GLY A 375 -25.51 -2.23 2.06
N LYS A 376 -24.87 -2.47 0.90
CA LYS A 376 -25.58 -2.74 -0.37
C LYS A 376 -26.44 -4.00 -0.29
N CYS A 377 -25.90 -5.07 0.29
CA CYS A 377 -26.63 -6.33 0.43
C CYS A 377 -27.88 -6.15 1.30
N MET A 378 -27.74 -5.50 2.46
CA MET A 378 -28.87 -5.26 3.37
C MET A 378 -30.01 -4.48 2.69
N LEU A 379 -29.67 -3.45 1.91
CA LEU A 379 -30.64 -2.66 1.13
C LEU A 379 -31.34 -3.51 0.07
N ALA A 380 -30.58 -4.25 -0.74
CA ALA A 380 -31.16 -5.12 -1.76
C ALA A 380 -32.10 -6.18 -1.15
N TYR A 381 -31.73 -6.76 0.00
CA TYR A 381 -32.64 -7.67 0.73
C TYR A 381 -33.88 -6.97 1.28
N ALA A 382 -33.76 -5.72 1.74
CA ALA A 382 -34.92 -4.95 2.21
C ALA A 382 -35.90 -4.63 1.06
N ASN A 383 -35.36 -4.43 -0.15
CA ASN A 383 -36.13 -4.07 -1.34
C ASN A 383 -36.59 -5.29 -2.16
N ASN A 384 -36.22 -6.52 -1.78
CA ASN A 384 -36.42 -7.74 -2.55
C ASN A 384 -35.71 -7.74 -3.92
N GLU A 385 -34.53 -7.13 -3.99
CA GLU A 385 -33.70 -6.97 -5.19
C GLU A 385 -32.43 -7.85 -5.15
N GLN A 386 -32.38 -8.84 -4.25
CA GLN A 386 -31.18 -9.66 -4.05
C GLN A 386 -30.71 -10.43 -5.31
N ASP A 387 -31.63 -10.77 -6.22
CA ASP A 387 -31.29 -11.48 -7.47
C ASP A 387 -30.48 -10.62 -8.46
N SER A 388 -30.46 -9.29 -8.25
CA SER A 388 -29.69 -8.34 -9.07
C SER A 388 -28.32 -8.00 -8.46
N LEU A 389 -27.99 -8.54 -7.28
CA LEU A 389 -26.69 -8.30 -6.64
C LEU A 389 -25.59 -9.10 -7.34
N ALA A 390 -24.65 -8.40 -7.95
CA ALA A 390 -23.35 -8.98 -8.27
C ALA A 390 -22.41 -8.86 -7.07
N MET A 391 -21.45 -9.78 -6.96
CA MET A 391 -20.32 -9.63 -6.05
C MET A 391 -19.54 -8.38 -6.44
N ASP A 392 -19.10 -7.60 -5.45
CA ASP A 392 -18.32 -6.39 -5.71
C ASP A 392 -16.93 -6.76 -6.22
N PHE A 393 -16.42 -5.96 -7.16
CA PHE A 393 -15.14 -6.20 -7.83
C PHE A 393 -13.96 -6.23 -6.86
N CYS A 394 -14.07 -5.58 -5.69
CA CYS A 394 -13.05 -5.66 -4.64
C CYS A 394 -12.80 -7.08 -4.09
N PHE A 395 -13.62 -8.07 -4.44
CA PHE A 395 -13.42 -9.49 -4.11
C PHE A 395 -12.74 -10.31 -5.22
N GLU A 396 -12.35 -9.68 -6.33
CA GLU A 396 -11.64 -10.34 -7.46
C GLU A 396 -10.11 -10.34 -7.28
N LEU A 397 -9.58 -9.28 -6.67
CA LEU A 397 -8.15 -9.07 -6.47
C LEU A 397 -7.85 -8.68 -5.02
N PHE A 398 -6.87 -9.34 -4.40
CA PHE A 398 -6.28 -8.82 -3.18
C PHE A 398 -5.44 -7.58 -3.51
N ALA A 399 -5.80 -6.43 -2.95
CA ALA A 399 -5.01 -5.21 -3.01
C ALA A 399 -4.91 -4.59 -1.62
N HIS A 400 -3.69 -4.27 -1.19
CA HIS A 400 -3.46 -3.64 0.10
C HIS A 400 -2.27 -2.68 0.05
N THR A 401 -2.50 -1.46 0.53
CA THR A 401 -1.47 -0.44 0.70
C THR A 401 -1.27 -0.18 2.19
N THR A 402 -0.02 -0.16 2.64
CA THR A 402 0.34 0.15 4.02
C THR A 402 1.72 0.81 4.05
N LYS A 403 2.20 1.16 5.25
CA LYS A 403 3.59 1.61 5.45
C LYS A 403 4.29 0.71 6.45
N PHE A 404 5.47 0.22 6.07
CA PHE A 404 6.38 -0.46 6.97
C PHE A 404 7.75 0.21 6.91
N PHE A 405 8.38 0.38 8.06
CA PHE A 405 9.70 1.02 8.17
C PHE A 405 9.76 2.39 7.47
N ASN A 406 8.65 3.14 7.52
CA ASN A 406 8.43 4.43 6.87
C ASN A 406 8.56 4.41 5.34
N MET A 407 8.21 3.29 4.71
CA MET A 407 8.11 3.16 3.26
C MET A 407 6.72 2.68 2.88
N LYS A 408 6.20 3.21 1.77
CA LYS A 408 4.98 2.70 1.14
C LYS A 408 5.22 1.25 0.74
N VAL A 409 4.24 0.40 1.04
CA VAL A 409 4.21 -1.01 0.68
C VAL A 409 2.87 -1.30 0.04
N VAL A 410 2.89 -1.83 -1.18
CA VAL A 410 1.71 -2.23 -1.94
C VAL A 410 1.82 -3.72 -2.25
N LEU A 411 0.75 -4.45 -1.96
CA LEU A 411 0.64 -5.89 -2.09
C LEU A 411 -0.54 -6.21 -3.01
N LEU A 412 -0.27 -6.88 -4.12
CA LEU A 412 -1.26 -7.22 -5.14
C LEU A 412 -1.33 -8.73 -5.39
N GLY A 413 -2.53 -9.25 -5.57
CA GLY A 413 -2.77 -10.65 -5.94
C GLY A 413 -2.17 -11.65 -4.97
N LYS A 414 -1.68 -12.78 -5.50
CA LYS A 414 -1.03 -13.85 -4.73
C LYS A 414 0.43 -13.54 -4.47
N TYR A 415 0.69 -12.41 -3.81
CA TYR A 415 2.05 -11.96 -3.48
C TYR A 415 2.81 -12.87 -2.50
N HIS A 416 2.18 -13.80 -1.78
CA HIS A 416 2.86 -14.59 -0.73
C HIS A 416 2.72 -16.11 -0.94
N GLU A 417 2.72 -16.55 -2.21
CA GLU A 417 2.49 -17.96 -2.53
C GLU A 417 3.55 -18.89 -1.92
N LYS A 418 3.13 -20.03 -1.37
CA LYS A 418 4.00 -20.83 -0.49
C LYS A 418 5.08 -21.61 -1.23
N ASP A 419 4.86 -21.91 -2.50
CA ASP A 419 5.78 -22.67 -3.34
C ASP A 419 6.35 -21.77 -4.44
N MET A 420 7.09 -20.75 -4.02
CA MET A 420 7.70 -19.76 -4.91
C MET A 420 8.54 -20.37 -6.04
N LYS A 421 9.03 -21.61 -5.88
CA LYS A 421 9.82 -22.35 -6.89
C LYS A 421 9.02 -22.79 -8.11
N LYS A 422 7.69 -22.73 -8.05
CA LYS A 422 6.80 -23.03 -9.19
C LYS A 422 6.53 -21.82 -10.09
N TYR A 423 7.04 -20.66 -9.72
CA TYR A 423 6.73 -19.39 -10.35
C TYR A 423 8.01 -18.70 -10.79
N ASP A 424 7.92 -17.98 -11.90
CA ASP A 424 9.00 -17.10 -12.32
C ASP A 424 8.91 -15.80 -11.52
N ASN A 425 10.00 -15.40 -10.88
CA ASN A 425 10.02 -14.24 -9.99
C ASN A 425 10.99 -13.20 -10.52
N LEU A 426 10.45 -12.07 -10.94
CA LEU A 426 11.22 -10.93 -11.42
C LEU A 426 11.40 -9.96 -10.26
N ILE A 427 12.64 -9.62 -9.90
CA ILE A 427 12.96 -8.80 -8.72
C ILE A 427 13.86 -7.64 -9.11
N ARG A 428 13.39 -6.41 -8.89
CA ARG A 428 14.19 -5.17 -8.95
C ARG A 428 14.35 -4.62 -7.53
N MET A 429 15.55 -4.21 -7.17
CA MET A 429 15.78 -3.60 -5.87
C MET A 429 16.80 -2.48 -5.96
N THR A 430 16.40 -1.31 -5.50
CA THR A 430 17.30 -0.17 -5.23
C THR A 430 17.43 -0.05 -3.71
N PRO A 431 18.55 -0.53 -3.11
CA PRO A 431 18.67 -0.62 -1.66
C PRO A 431 18.33 0.70 -0.94
N GLY A 432 17.35 0.63 -0.05
CA GLY A 432 16.88 1.78 0.73
C GLY A 432 15.86 2.68 0.04
N GLU A 433 15.59 2.52 -1.26
CA GLU A 433 14.68 3.38 -2.03
C GLU A 433 13.44 2.64 -2.50
N GLU A 434 13.63 1.53 -3.22
CA GLU A 434 12.53 0.73 -3.75
C GLU A 434 12.87 -0.75 -3.83
N TYR A 435 11.83 -1.57 -3.73
CA TYR A 435 11.89 -2.99 -4.01
C TYR A 435 10.62 -3.38 -4.77
N ILE A 436 10.80 -4.05 -5.89
CA ILE A 436 9.74 -4.53 -6.77
C ILE A 436 9.94 -6.00 -6.97
N ARG A 437 8.86 -6.76 -6.78
CA ARG A 437 8.82 -8.16 -7.16
C ARG A 437 7.53 -8.47 -7.87
N ILE A 438 7.65 -9.17 -8.99
CA ILE A 438 6.55 -9.65 -9.82
C ILE A 438 6.65 -11.16 -9.87
N THR A 439 5.58 -11.84 -9.48
CA THR A 439 5.46 -13.29 -9.55
C THR A 439 4.60 -13.65 -10.77
N LEU A 440 5.17 -14.42 -11.69
CA LEU A 440 4.51 -14.89 -12.90
C LEU A 440 4.12 -16.37 -12.79
N LYS A 441 2.97 -16.71 -13.39
CA LYS A 441 2.45 -18.06 -13.54
C LYS A 441 1.98 -18.23 -14.97
N ASP A 442 2.58 -19.16 -15.72
CA ASP A 442 2.23 -19.42 -17.12
C ASP A 442 2.22 -18.14 -17.99
N GLY A 443 3.25 -17.29 -17.81
CA GLY A 443 3.38 -16.02 -18.54
C GLY A 443 2.48 -14.89 -18.03
N ARG A 444 1.65 -15.08 -16.99
CA ARG A 444 0.72 -14.07 -16.48
C ARG A 444 1.09 -13.62 -15.07
N VAL A 445 0.78 -12.36 -14.74
CA VAL A 445 1.04 -11.83 -13.40
C VAL A 445 0.10 -12.48 -12.38
N HIS A 446 0.70 -13.10 -11.37
CA HIS A 446 -0.01 -13.78 -10.28
C HIS A 446 -0.01 -12.96 -8.99
N GLY A 447 1.05 -12.18 -8.74
CA GLY A 447 1.10 -11.27 -7.59
C GLY A 447 2.31 -10.36 -7.61
N CYS A 448 2.24 -9.26 -6.85
CA CYS A 448 3.30 -8.26 -6.78
C CYS A 448 3.56 -7.77 -5.36
N ILE A 449 4.81 -7.42 -5.07
CA ILE A 449 5.23 -6.64 -3.90
C ILE A 449 5.92 -5.39 -4.43
N PHE A 450 5.39 -4.21 -4.11
CA PHE A 450 6.03 -2.94 -4.40
C PHE A 450 6.32 -2.22 -3.09
N ILE A 451 7.56 -1.79 -2.92
CA ILE A 451 8.04 -1.06 -1.75
C ILE A 451 8.71 0.21 -2.27
N GLY A 452 8.39 1.36 -1.66
CA GLY A 452 8.80 2.67 -2.16
C GLY A 452 7.82 3.25 -3.18
N ASP A 453 8.23 4.35 -3.82
CA ASP A 453 7.44 5.06 -4.82
C ASP A 453 7.71 4.48 -6.22
N THR A 454 7.02 3.38 -6.55
CA THR A 454 7.31 2.60 -7.77
C THR A 454 6.55 3.05 -9.02
N GLU A 455 5.38 3.69 -8.84
CA GLU A 455 4.43 4.07 -9.91
C GLU A 455 3.92 2.90 -10.78
N LEU A 456 4.09 1.64 -10.32
CA LEU A 456 3.71 0.44 -11.05
C LEU A 456 2.35 -0.15 -10.62
N GLU A 457 1.75 0.37 -9.55
CA GLU A 457 0.64 -0.28 -8.85
C GLU A 457 -0.59 -0.50 -9.75
N GLU A 458 -1.03 0.55 -10.46
CA GLU A 458 -2.22 0.49 -11.33
C GLU A 458 -1.99 -0.41 -12.55
N THR A 459 -0.80 -0.36 -13.14
CA THR A 459 -0.43 -1.20 -14.28
C THR A 459 -0.54 -2.68 -13.91
N PHE A 460 0.10 -3.09 -12.82
CA PHE A 460 0.13 -4.49 -12.42
C PHE A 460 -1.18 -4.99 -11.84
N GLU A 461 -1.96 -4.14 -11.19
CA GLU A 461 -3.35 -4.44 -10.84
C GLU A 461 -4.15 -4.82 -12.10
N ASN A 462 -4.07 -4.03 -13.17
CA ASN A 462 -4.75 -4.31 -14.43
C ASN A 462 -4.22 -5.57 -15.13
N LEU A 463 -2.91 -5.84 -15.07
CA LEU A 463 -2.32 -7.07 -15.63
C LEU A 463 -2.87 -8.32 -14.95
N ILE A 464 -3.01 -8.29 -13.61
CA ILE A 464 -3.58 -9.40 -12.84
C ILE A 464 -5.07 -9.55 -13.16
N LEU A 465 -5.84 -8.46 -13.12
CA LEU A 465 -7.29 -8.53 -13.32
C LEU A 465 -7.69 -9.02 -14.72
N ASN A 466 -6.98 -8.54 -15.75
CA ASN A 466 -7.27 -8.94 -17.13
C ASN A 466 -6.57 -10.23 -17.53
N GLN A 467 -5.77 -10.82 -16.62
CA GLN A 467 -4.98 -12.02 -16.87
C GLN A 467 -4.23 -11.91 -18.20
N ILE A 468 -3.37 -10.90 -18.34
CA ILE A 468 -2.64 -10.64 -19.58
C ILE A 468 -1.36 -11.48 -19.61
N ASP A 469 -1.07 -12.11 -20.75
CA ASP A 469 0.19 -12.82 -20.99
C ASP A 469 1.28 -11.79 -21.29
N VAL A 470 2.30 -11.77 -20.43
CA VAL A 470 3.43 -10.85 -20.48
C VAL A 470 4.73 -11.55 -20.91
N SER A 471 4.68 -12.81 -21.37
CA SER A 471 5.87 -13.58 -21.78
C SER A 471 6.69 -12.88 -22.87
N ALA A 472 6.01 -12.21 -23.82
CA ALA A 472 6.67 -11.46 -24.90
C ALA A 472 7.45 -10.23 -24.38
N TYR A 473 7.08 -9.73 -23.21
CA TYR A 473 7.65 -8.55 -22.58
C TYR A 473 8.54 -8.91 -21.39
N GLU A 474 8.75 -10.20 -21.10
CA GLU A 474 9.50 -10.67 -19.93
C GLU A 474 10.90 -10.03 -19.90
N LEU A 475 11.59 -9.96 -21.04
CA LEU A 475 12.90 -9.29 -21.15
C LEU A 475 12.85 -7.76 -21.03
N GLN A 476 11.73 -7.09 -21.33
CA GLN A 476 11.58 -5.63 -21.16
C GLN A 476 11.16 -5.28 -19.73
N ILE A 477 10.36 -6.15 -19.12
CA ILE A 477 10.11 -6.15 -17.69
C ILE A 477 11.43 -6.43 -16.98
N ILE A 478 12.29 -7.34 -17.47
CA ILE A 478 13.59 -7.68 -16.89
C ILE A 478 14.73 -6.69 -17.23
N SER A 479 14.73 -6.00 -18.38
CA SER A 479 15.86 -5.15 -18.81
C SER A 479 16.00 -3.87 -18.00
N SER A 480 14.97 -3.50 -17.23
CA SER A 480 15.05 -2.50 -16.16
C SER A 480 15.34 -3.11 -14.78
N ILE A 481 15.63 -4.41 -14.72
CA ILE A 481 15.61 -5.26 -13.51
C ILE A 481 16.90 -6.11 -13.36
N ASP A 482 17.87 -6.08 -14.28
CA ASP A 482 19.01 -6.99 -14.17
C ASP A 482 20.09 -6.54 -13.16
N ILE A 483 20.30 -7.34 -12.11
CA ILE A 483 21.38 -7.24 -11.11
C ILE A 483 22.40 -8.39 -11.29
N GLU A 484 22.16 -9.39 -12.13
CA GLU A 484 22.96 -10.62 -12.11
C GLU A 484 24.19 -10.64 -13.03
N GLN A 485 24.52 -9.56 -13.75
CA GLN A 485 25.70 -9.54 -14.64
C GLN A 485 26.66 -8.34 -14.56
N SER A 486 26.65 -7.53 -13.49
CA SER A 486 27.76 -6.56 -13.29
C SER A 486 28.50 -6.77 -11.96
N PRO A 487 29.76 -7.28 -11.98
CA PRO A 487 30.56 -7.45 -10.76
C PRO A 487 31.18 -6.16 -10.23
N LEU A 488 30.85 -4.98 -10.79
CA LEU A 488 31.46 -3.72 -10.42
C LEU A 488 30.39 -2.68 -10.08
N THR A 489 30.22 -2.37 -8.79
CA THR A 489 29.36 -1.26 -8.35
C THR A 489 30.22 -0.02 -8.08
N VAL A 490 30.03 1.03 -8.86
CA VAL A 490 30.67 2.34 -8.69
C VAL A 490 29.76 3.20 -7.80
N ILE A 491 30.24 3.52 -6.60
CA ILE A 491 29.53 4.35 -5.62
C ILE A 491 30.06 5.78 -5.68
N GLY A 492 29.15 6.75 -5.83
CA GLY A 492 29.42 8.17 -5.85
C GLY A 492 30.10 8.67 -4.58
N ASP A 493 31.04 9.60 -4.74
CA ASP A 493 31.83 10.19 -3.67
C ASP A 493 31.08 11.26 -2.86
N LYS A 494 29.80 11.49 -3.16
CA LYS A 494 28.93 12.53 -2.58
C LYS A 494 29.38 13.96 -2.87
N ASN A 495 30.36 14.14 -3.75
CA ASN A 495 30.85 15.43 -4.19
C ASN A 495 30.30 15.73 -5.58
N VAL A 496 29.04 16.20 -5.65
CA VAL A 496 28.40 16.53 -6.92
C VAL A 496 29.09 17.73 -7.55
N THR A 497 29.73 17.52 -8.70
CA THR A 497 30.41 18.56 -9.48
C THR A 497 29.75 18.73 -10.83
N ARG A 498 29.94 19.91 -11.43
CA ARG A 498 29.41 20.27 -12.75
C ARG A 498 30.50 20.07 -13.81
N GLN A 499 30.18 19.35 -14.88
CA GLN A 499 30.98 19.30 -16.10
C GLN A 499 30.22 20.01 -17.24
N SER A 500 30.86 20.98 -17.89
CA SER A 500 30.19 21.92 -18.82
C SER A 500 30.81 21.94 -20.22
N ASN A 501 30.04 22.46 -21.19
CA ASN A 501 30.48 22.73 -22.57
C ASN A 501 30.96 21.48 -23.32
N LEU A 502 30.24 20.37 -23.14
CA LEU A 502 30.61 19.08 -23.72
C LEU A 502 30.18 18.91 -25.19
N ILE A 503 29.35 19.82 -25.71
CA ILE A 503 28.94 19.85 -27.11
C ILE A 503 29.99 20.60 -27.93
N THR A 504 30.63 19.90 -28.87
CA THR A 504 31.76 20.44 -29.67
C THR A 504 31.44 20.64 -31.14
N LYS A 505 30.34 20.05 -31.63
CA LYS A 505 29.92 20.05 -33.04
C LYS A 505 28.40 20.17 -33.13
N SER A 506 27.89 20.53 -34.31
CA SER A 506 26.47 20.41 -34.62
C SER A 506 26.07 18.95 -34.76
N PHE A 507 24.81 18.65 -34.44
CA PHE A 507 24.17 17.36 -34.62
C PHE A 507 22.67 17.60 -34.90
N SER A 508 22.00 16.64 -35.50
CA SER A 508 20.54 16.66 -35.73
C SER A 508 19.81 15.55 -34.98
N LYS A 509 20.54 14.62 -34.35
CA LYS A 509 19.98 13.49 -33.60
C LYS A 509 20.47 13.47 -32.17
N LEU A 510 19.58 13.11 -31.25
CA LEU A 510 19.87 12.95 -29.83
C LEU A 510 19.63 11.50 -29.42
N SER A 511 20.64 10.84 -28.87
CA SER A 511 20.53 9.49 -28.32
C SER A 511 20.94 9.50 -26.86
N ILE A 512 20.02 9.16 -25.98
CA ILE A 512 20.25 9.06 -24.53
C ILE A 512 19.99 7.62 -24.12
N ASN A 513 21.01 6.94 -23.62
CA ASN A 513 20.90 5.55 -23.19
C ASN A 513 21.67 5.32 -21.88
N GLY A 514 20.95 5.22 -20.77
CA GLY A 514 21.55 5.00 -19.46
C GLY A 514 20.60 5.39 -18.33
N LEU A 515 21.16 5.71 -17.16
CA LEU A 515 20.41 6.09 -15.96
C LEU A 515 20.51 7.61 -15.77
N PHE A 516 19.63 8.38 -16.43
CA PHE A 516 19.76 9.83 -16.51
C PHE A 516 18.44 10.56 -16.29
N TYR A 517 18.49 11.71 -15.60
CA TYR A 517 17.41 12.69 -15.65
C TYR A 517 17.84 13.89 -16.51
N CYS A 518 17.27 13.99 -17.70
CA CYS A 518 17.65 14.96 -18.71
C CYS A 518 16.63 16.09 -18.84
N TYR A 519 17.10 17.32 -18.85
CA TYR A 519 16.32 18.51 -19.15
C TYR A 519 16.81 19.12 -20.45
N VAL A 520 15.93 19.28 -21.44
CA VAL A 520 16.28 19.92 -22.71
C VAL A 520 15.65 21.29 -22.84
N THR A 521 16.47 22.27 -23.20
CA THR A 521 16.08 23.64 -23.51
C THR A 521 16.46 23.95 -24.95
N TRP A 522 15.48 24.23 -25.80
CA TRP A 522 15.69 24.59 -27.20
C TRP A 522 16.13 26.04 -27.31
N THR A 523 17.27 26.31 -27.97
CA THR A 523 17.82 27.66 -28.06
C THR A 523 18.58 27.92 -29.36
N ASP A 524 18.40 29.11 -29.93
CA ASP A 524 19.20 29.60 -31.07
C ASP A 524 20.60 30.08 -30.64
N HIS A 525 20.87 30.10 -29.33
CA HIS A 525 22.16 30.46 -28.77
C HIS A 525 23.15 29.29 -28.85
N LYS A 526 24.37 29.51 -28.33
CA LYS A 526 25.42 28.50 -28.35
C LYS A 526 24.93 27.21 -27.67
N GLN A 527 25.04 26.10 -28.41
CA GLN A 527 24.72 24.78 -27.87
C GLN A 527 25.70 24.41 -26.75
N THR A 528 25.18 23.94 -25.63
CA THR A 528 25.98 23.49 -24.49
C THR A 528 25.26 22.40 -23.71
N MET A 529 26.03 21.70 -22.89
CA MET A 529 25.53 20.67 -21.99
C MET A 529 26.24 20.78 -20.66
N ASP A 530 25.47 20.62 -19.59
CA ASP A 530 25.94 20.53 -18.22
C ASP A 530 25.54 19.18 -17.61
N ILE A 531 26.49 18.47 -17.02
CA ILE A 531 26.26 17.22 -16.29
C ILE A 531 26.55 17.46 -14.81
N TYR A 532 25.61 17.10 -13.95
CA TYR A 532 25.72 17.16 -12.50
C TYR A 532 25.70 15.74 -11.93
N THR A 533 26.87 15.25 -11.53
CA THR A 533 27.04 13.95 -10.87
C THR A 533 28.20 14.00 -9.89
N ASP A 534 28.32 12.98 -9.04
CA ASP A 534 29.47 12.73 -8.18
C ASP A 534 30.78 12.78 -8.98
N ASN A 535 31.81 13.37 -8.40
CA ASN A 535 33.03 13.71 -9.13
C ASN A 535 33.75 12.45 -9.67
N ASN A 536 33.65 11.34 -8.95
CA ASN A 536 34.18 10.05 -9.37
C ASN A 536 33.34 9.32 -10.44
N ILE A 537 32.14 9.81 -10.78
CA ILE A 537 31.24 9.20 -11.76
C ILE A 537 31.34 9.84 -13.14
N HIS A 538 31.77 11.11 -13.24
CA HIS A 538 32.00 11.78 -14.55
C HIS A 538 32.76 10.93 -15.59
N PRO A 539 33.83 10.18 -15.24
CA PRO A 539 34.57 9.38 -16.22
C PRO A 539 33.76 8.27 -16.90
N TYR A 540 32.63 7.87 -16.30
CA TYR A 540 31.76 6.79 -16.81
C TYR A 540 30.61 7.31 -17.67
N VAL A 541 30.38 8.63 -17.69
CA VAL A 541 29.39 9.25 -18.55
C VAL A 541 30.05 9.52 -19.91
N ILE A 542 29.64 8.75 -20.90
CA ILE A 542 30.14 8.81 -22.27
C ILE A 542 29.33 9.87 -23.01
N VAL A 543 30.01 10.90 -23.48
CA VAL A 543 29.42 11.95 -24.33
C VAL A 543 30.26 12.07 -25.58
N HIS A 544 29.66 11.81 -26.73
CA HIS A 544 30.33 12.02 -28.00
C HIS A 544 29.35 12.33 -29.12
N ILE A 545 29.88 12.86 -30.21
CA ILE A 545 29.10 13.14 -31.42
C ILE A 545 29.67 12.29 -32.55
N GLU A 546 28.90 11.31 -33.01
CA GLU A 546 29.23 10.44 -34.14
C GLU A 546 28.16 10.56 -35.23
N GLN A 547 28.58 10.72 -36.49
CA GLN A 547 27.70 10.68 -37.68
C GLN A 547 26.38 11.46 -37.54
N ASP A 548 26.45 12.66 -36.96
CA ASP A 548 25.31 13.59 -36.74
C ASP A 548 24.41 13.29 -35.52
N THR A 549 24.83 12.38 -34.65
CA THR A 549 24.14 12.01 -33.40
C THR A 549 24.95 12.44 -32.19
N LEU A 550 24.35 13.20 -31.28
CA LEU A 550 24.86 13.38 -29.91
C LEU A 550 24.45 12.16 -29.10
N GLU A 551 25.43 11.35 -28.73
CA GLU A 551 25.24 10.18 -27.89
C GLU A 551 25.64 10.49 -26.45
N ILE A 552 24.72 10.21 -25.53
CA ILE A 552 24.89 10.32 -24.09
C ILE A 552 24.60 8.93 -23.51
N ALA A 553 25.64 8.27 -23.01
CA ALA A 553 25.52 6.95 -22.45
C ALA A 553 26.27 6.84 -21.13
N ILE A 554 25.96 5.81 -20.35
CA ILE A 554 26.78 5.41 -19.20
C ILE A 554 27.47 4.09 -19.54
N GLN A 555 28.71 3.91 -19.09
CA GLN A 555 29.45 2.67 -19.36
C GLN A 555 28.76 1.46 -18.71
N PHE A 556 28.24 0.52 -19.51
CA PHE A 556 27.35 -0.57 -19.05
C PHE A 556 28.04 -1.76 -18.34
N ASP A 557 29.36 -1.73 -18.12
CA ASP A 557 30.07 -2.80 -17.41
C ASP A 557 30.03 -2.66 -15.88
N ALA A 558 29.38 -1.61 -15.36
CA ALA A 558 29.27 -1.31 -13.94
C ALA A 558 27.84 -0.89 -13.52
N ASN A 559 27.46 -1.22 -12.28
CA ASN A 559 26.31 -0.65 -11.59
C ASN A 559 26.67 0.71 -10.98
N PHE A 560 25.82 1.72 -11.10
CA PHE A 560 26.09 3.05 -10.56
C PHE A 560 25.16 3.41 -9.41
N LYS A 561 25.74 3.95 -8.34
CA LYS A 561 25.00 4.67 -7.30
C LYS A 561 25.55 6.08 -7.22
N PHE A 562 24.79 7.07 -7.65
CA PHE A 562 25.17 8.48 -7.58
C PHE A 562 24.24 9.23 -6.63
N THR A 563 24.78 10.30 -6.04
CA THR A 563 24.01 11.30 -5.29
C THR A 563 23.09 12.07 -6.22
N LYS A 564 23.50 12.27 -7.48
CA LYS A 564 22.78 13.04 -8.48
C LYS A 564 23.22 12.62 -9.88
N MET A 565 22.31 12.64 -10.86
CA MET A 565 22.63 12.44 -12.27
C MET A 565 21.68 13.26 -13.14
N ASP A 566 21.89 14.57 -13.15
CA ASP A 566 21.11 15.49 -13.97
C ASP A 566 21.93 15.94 -15.17
N ILE A 567 21.31 15.94 -16.34
CA ILE A 567 21.89 16.47 -17.56
C ILE A 567 21.01 17.62 -18.05
N TYR A 568 21.60 18.80 -18.19
CA TYR A 568 20.94 19.96 -18.78
C TYR A 568 21.49 20.20 -20.17
N LEU A 569 20.63 20.03 -21.17
CA LEU A 569 20.90 20.23 -22.58
C LEU A 569 20.36 21.59 -23.02
N TYR A 570 21.21 22.38 -23.64
CA TYR A 570 20.84 23.63 -24.31
C TYR A 570 21.21 23.47 -25.77
N ILE A 571 20.25 23.10 -26.62
CA ILE A 571 20.54 22.62 -27.98
C ILE A 571 19.66 23.32 -29.01
N HIS A 572 20.13 23.36 -30.25
CA HIS A 572 19.43 24.04 -31.33
C HIS A 572 18.15 23.27 -31.70
N PRO A 573 17.04 23.93 -32.06
CA PRO A 573 15.76 23.25 -32.35
C PRO A 573 15.74 22.41 -33.64
N THR A 574 16.86 22.29 -34.37
CA THR A 574 16.98 21.52 -35.62
C THR A 574 17.22 20.02 -35.35
N ILE A 575 16.51 19.46 -34.37
CA ILE A 575 16.58 18.03 -34.06
C ILE A 575 15.51 17.30 -34.85
N ASP A 576 15.94 16.29 -35.60
CA ASP A 576 15.07 15.46 -36.44
C ASP A 576 14.79 14.09 -35.78
N GLU A 577 15.58 13.67 -34.78
CA GLU A 577 15.43 12.37 -34.14
C GLU A 577 15.86 12.39 -32.66
N ILE A 578 15.02 11.81 -31.79
CA ILE A 578 15.31 11.58 -30.37
C ILE A 578 15.13 10.08 -30.07
N PHE A 579 16.20 9.46 -29.60
CA PHE A 579 16.22 8.09 -29.08
C PHE A 579 16.41 8.11 -27.57
N LEU A 580 15.54 7.42 -26.83
CA LEU A 580 15.67 7.18 -25.39
C LEU A 580 15.67 5.68 -25.09
N GLY A 581 16.65 5.24 -24.30
CA GLY A 581 16.77 3.87 -23.82
C GLY A 581 17.34 3.80 -22.40
N GLY A 582 17.37 2.59 -21.83
CA GLY A 582 17.73 2.37 -20.43
C GLY A 582 16.66 2.88 -19.45
N ILE A 583 17.09 3.58 -18.40
CA ILE A 583 16.23 4.17 -17.36
C ILE A 583 16.44 5.69 -17.39
N SER A 584 16.02 6.29 -18.49
CA SER A 584 16.23 7.72 -18.75
C SER A 584 14.91 8.49 -18.77
N THR A 585 14.88 9.66 -18.14
CA THR A 585 13.78 10.61 -18.29
C THR A 585 14.25 11.81 -19.10
N LEU A 586 13.52 12.22 -20.14
CA LEU A 586 13.77 13.48 -20.86
C LEU A 586 12.59 14.43 -20.70
N HIS A 587 12.86 15.64 -20.23
CA HIS A 587 11.87 16.68 -20.04
C HIS A 587 12.28 17.96 -20.79
N SER A 588 11.46 18.41 -21.74
CA SER A 588 11.63 19.72 -22.36
C SER A 588 11.16 20.86 -21.46
N THR A 589 12.03 21.83 -21.20
CA THR A 589 11.72 23.02 -20.39
C THR A 589 10.94 24.08 -21.18
N ASN A 590 11.03 24.06 -22.50
CA ASN A 590 10.32 24.94 -23.43
C ASN A 590 9.85 24.18 -24.68
N VAL A 591 9.09 24.87 -25.53
CA VAL A 591 8.50 24.31 -26.75
C VAL A 591 9.58 24.09 -27.83
N LEU A 592 9.64 22.88 -28.39
CA LEU A 592 10.41 22.59 -29.59
C LEU A 592 9.69 23.13 -30.81
N LYS A 593 10.36 24.01 -31.58
CA LYS A 593 9.84 24.58 -32.82
C LYS A 593 10.67 24.15 -34.00
N THR A 594 10.12 23.30 -34.86
CA THR A 594 10.78 22.89 -36.09
C THR A 594 9.80 22.64 -37.22
N ASP A 595 10.19 23.03 -38.43
CA ASP A 595 9.44 22.74 -39.65
C ASP A 595 9.76 21.33 -40.20
N SER A 596 10.73 20.61 -39.60
CA SER A 596 11.11 19.25 -39.99
C SER A 596 10.22 18.18 -39.33
N LEU A 597 10.33 16.96 -39.86
CA LEU A 597 9.77 15.76 -39.23
C LEU A 597 10.59 15.44 -37.98
N LEU A 598 9.93 15.33 -36.83
CA LEU A 598 10.53 14.80 -35.61
C LEU A 598 10.25 13.31 -35.49
N LYS A 599 11.31 12.51 -35.30
CA LYS A 599 11.24 11.09 -34.97
C LYS A 599 11.49 10.88 -33.48
N LEU A 600 10.62 10.13 -32.82
CA LEU A 600 10.80 9.69 -31.44
C LEU A 600 10.91 8.17 -31.40
N HIS A 601 11.94 7.65 -30.75
CA HIS A 601 12.08 6.21 -30.49
C HIS A 601 12.41 5.99 -29.02
N ILE A 602 11.42 5.53 -28.27
CA ILE A 602 11.45 5.45 -26.81
C ILE A 602 11.29 3.98 -26.41
N GLN A 603 12.27 3.41 -25.71
CA GLN A 603 12.29 1.99 -25.36
C GLN A 603 12.76 1.77 -23.91
N ASP A 604 12.84 0.51 -23.48
CA ASP A 604 13.25 0.12 -22.12
C ASP A 604 12.34 0.73 -21.04
N THR A 605 12.83 1.39 -20.00
CA THR A 605 12.00 2.07 -18.96
C THR A 605 12.15 3.59 -19.03
N SER A 606 12.29 4.11 -20.26
CA SER A 606 12.43 5.54 -20.47
C SER A 606 11.08 6.27 -20.47
N SER A 607 11.10 7.47 -19.87
CA SER A 607 9.96 8.39 -19.78
C SER A 607 10.24 9.69 -20.52
N LEU A 608 9.21 10.29 -21.11
CA LEU A 608 9.35 11.45 -21.99
C LEU A 608 8.30 12.51 -21.69
N ILE A 609 8.70 13.76 -21.53
CA ILE A 609 7.79 14.91 -21.45
C ILE A 609 8.26 15.95 -22.48
N LEU A 610 7.54 16.09 -23.60
CA LEU A 610 7.87 17.05 -24.64
C LEU A 610 6.75 18.05 -24.90
N GLN A 611 7.15 19.31 -25.04
CA GLN A 611 6.35 20.41 -25.55
C GLN A 611 6.73 20.66 -27.01
N LEU A 612 5.76 20.62 -27.92
CA LEU A 612 5.96 20.59 -29.37
C LEU A 612 5.17 21.70 -30.09
N ASP A 613 5.76 22.27 -31.13
CA ASP A 613 5.11 23.11 -32.16
C ASP A 613 5.86 22.80 -33.47
N ILE A 614 5.50 21.66 -34.06
CA ILE A 614 6.25 21.02 -35.15
C ILE A 614 5.36 20.73 -36.35
N PHE A 615 5.96 20.48 -37.52
CA PHE A 615 5.17 20.18 -38.72
C PHE A 615 4.65 18.73 -38.76
N ASN A 616 5.52 17.75 -38.52
CA ASN A 616 5.17 16.32 -38.52
C ASN A 616 5.84 15.56 -37.37
N LEU A 617 5.17 14.50 -36.88
CA LEU A 617 5.66 13.60 -35.83
C LEU A 617 5.60 12.14 -36.29
N ASP A 618 6.67 11.38 -36.03
CA ASP A 618 6.71 9.92 -36.17
C ASP A 618 7.29 9.33 -34.87
N ALA A 619 6.42 8.72 -34.05
CA ALA A 619 6.76 8.30 -32.71
C ALA A 619 6.56 6.79 -32.54
N LEU A 620 7.60 6.11 -32.06
CA LEU A 620 7.63 4.70 -31.71
C LEU A 620 7.91 4.54 -30.22
N PHE A 621 6.93 4.01 -29.48
CA PHE A 621 6.99 3.77 -28.06
C PHE A 621 7.00 2.27 -27.79
N LEU A 622 8.16 1.76 -27.38
CA LEU A 622 8.42 0.39 -26.95
C LEU A 622 8.73 0.32 -25.44
N SER A 623 8.61 1.44 -24.70
CA SER A 623 9.04 1.54 -23.31
C SER A 623 7.95 1.15 -22.30
N ALA A 624 8.39 0.84 -21.08
CA ALA A 624 7.57 0.67 -19.90
C ALA A 624 7.35 1.98 -19.08
N GLY A 625 7.89 3.10 -19.58
CA GLY A 625 7.79 4.40 -18.93
C GLY A 625 6.56 5.20 -19.40
N THR A 626 6.34 6.35 -18.77
CA THR A 626 5.23 7.25 -19.14
C THR A 626 5.69 8.28 -20.17
N THR A 627 4.87 8.52 -21.18
CA THR A 627 5.11 9.57 -22.17
C THR A 627 4.03 10.62 -22.11
N LYS A 628 4.43 11.90 -22.16
CA LYS A 628 3.55 13.05 -22.28
C LYS A 628 3.97 13.95 -23.44
N LEU A 629 3.05 14.18 -24.37
CA LEU A 629 3.23 15.08 -25.51
C LEU A 629 2.21 16.23 -25.42
N ILE A 630 2.71 17.46 -25.51
CA ILE A 630 1.92 18.69 -25.30
C ILE A 630 2.19 19.65 -26.45
N GLY A 631 1.17 20.31 -26.99
CA GLY A 631 1.33 21.39 -27.99
C GLY A 631 0.72 21.08 -29.34
N HIS A 632 1.42 21.38 -30.44
CA HIS A 632 0.89 21.32 -31.81
C HIS A 632 1.76 20.49 -32.76
N VAL A 633 1.10 19.65 -33.57
CA VAL A 633 1.65 19.01 -34.77
C VAL A 633 0.80 19.45 -35.97
N ASN A 634 1.36 20.29 -36.83
CA ASN A 634 0.58 21.07 -37.80
C ASN A 634 -0.07 20.24 -38.92
N ASP A 635 0.53 19.11 -39.32
CA ASP A 635 0.01 18.27 -40.41
C ASP A 635 -0.29 16.84 -39.96
N LYS A 636 0.73 16.01 -39.74
CA LYS A 636 0.54 14.58 -39.43
C LYS A 636 1.36 14.09 -38.24
N ALA A 637 0.71 13.34 -37.35
CA ALA A 637 1.36 12.53 -36.32
C ALA A 637 1.12 11.03 -36.56
N ILE A 638 2.19 10.24 -36.55
CA ILE A 638 2.15 8.77 -36.52
C ILE A 638 2.61 8.33 -35.14
N ILE A 639 1.77 7.58 -34.44
CA ILE A 639 2.06 7.08 -33.08
C ILE A 639 1.92 5.57 -33.09
N LYS A 640 3.04 4.88 -32.91
CA LYS A 640 3.12 3.43 -32.74
C LYS A 640 3.47 3.12 -31.30
N TYR A 641 2.65 2.30 -30.65
CA TYR A 641 2.81 1.95 -29.24
C TYR A 641 2.75 0.43 -29.07
N ASP A 642 3.86 -0.14 -28.60
CA ASP A 642 4.04 -1.58 -28.37
C ASP A 642 4.72 -1.86 -27.00
N GLY A 643 4.69 -0.87 -26.09
CA GLY A 643 5.32 -0.93 -24.77
C GLY A 643 4.39 -1.31 -23.61
N ILE A 644 4.80 -1.02 -22.36
CA ILE A 644 4.03 -1.24 -21.11
C ILE A 644 3.94 0.07 -20.32
N GLY A 645 3.16 1.04 -20.79
CA GLY A 645 3.05 2.35 -20.18
C GLY A 645 2.03 3.25 -20.86
N ASP A 646 1.80 4.40 -20.25
CA ASP A 646 0.78 5.34 -20.72
C ASP A 646 1.38 6.40 -21.65
N VAL A 647 0.65 6.71 -22.74
CA VAL A 647 0.98 7.80 -23.66
C VAL A 647 -0.10 8.88 -23.56
N ASP A 648 0.19 9.93 -22.81
CA ASP A 648 -0.68 11.11 -22.69
C ASP A 648 -0.35 12.14 -23.77
N ALA A 649 -1.10 12.10 -24.87
CA ALA A 649 -1.14 13.13 -25.90
C ALA A 649 -2.49 13.89 -25.88
N SER A 650 -3.17 13.94 -24.73
CA SER A 650 -4.45 14.65 -24.60
C SER A 650 -4.32 16.15 -24.92
N GLN A 651 -3.17 16.74 -24.61
CA GLN A 651 -2.86 18.15 -24.86
C GLN A 651 -2.09 18.37 -26.16
N LEU A 652 -2.03 17.36 -27.05
CA LEU A 652 -1.42 17.47 -28.37
C LEU A 652 -2.52 17.72 -29.41
N PHE A 653 -2.44 18.87 -30.08
CA PHE A 653 -3.33 19.23 -31.17
C PHE A 653 -2.73 18.85 -32.51
N CYS A 654 -3.47 18.11 -33.34
CA CYS A 654 -2.98 17.68 -34.64
C CYS A 654 -4.10 17.58 -35.68
N LYS A 655 -3.80 17.93 -36.93
CA LYS A 655 -4.75 17.82 -38.03
C LYS A 655 -5.08 16.37 -38.35
N PHE A 656 -4.07 15.51 -38.49
CA PHE A 656 -4.26 14.08 -38.77
C PHE A 656 -3.39 13.20 -37.87
N VAL A 657 -4.00 12.22 -37.19
CA VAL A 657 -3.28 11.26 -36.36
C VAL A 657 -3.51 9.81 -36.80
N ASP A 658 -2.42 9.07 -36.96
CA ASP A 658 -2.40 7.64 -37.27
C ASP A 658 -1.87 6.87 -36.06
N ILE A 659 -2.72 6.06 -35.42
CA ILE A 659 -2.37 5.32 -34.20
C ILE A 659 -2.37 3.82 -34.47
N GLU A 660 -1.25 3.18 -34.12
CA GLU A 660 -1.16 1.72 -34.01
C GLU A 660 -0.77 1.36 -32.57
N ALA A 661 -1.72 0.83 -31.81
CA ALA A 661 -1.59 0.51 -30.40
C ALA A 661 -1.66 -1.01 -30.20
N ASN A 662 -0.51 -1.63 -29.93
CA ASN A 662 -0.36 -3.07 -29.71
C ASN A 662 0.07 -3.40 -28.27
N GLY A 663 0.58 -2.42 -27.52
CA GLY A 663 1.11 -2.57 -26.16
C GLY A 663 0.09 -2.59 -25.01
N LEU A 664 0.61 -2.60 -23.79
CA LEU A 664 -0.10 -2.71 -22.51
C LEU A 664 -0.21 -1.34 -21.82
N GLY A 665 -1.25 -0.57 -22.12
CA GLY A 665 -1.41 0.77 -21.55
C GLY A 665 -2.53 1.57 -22.21
N THR A 666 -2.69 2.81 -21.77
CA THR A 666 -3.67 3.74 -22.33
C THR A 666 -2.98 4.84 -23.14
N ILE A 667 -3.50 5.11 -24.33
CA ILE A 667 -3.13 6.26 -25.16
C ILE A 667 -4.27 7.27 -25.10
N TRP A 668 -4.00 8.51 -24.72
CA TRP A 668 -4.98 9.61 -24.77
C TRP A 668 -4.66 10.55 -25.92
N ILE A 669 -5.63 10.84 -26.78
CA ILE A 669 -5.51 11.83 -27.86
C ILE A 669 -6.80 12.65 -27.94
N THR A 670 -6.79 13.92 -27.53
CA THR A 670 -8.04 14.71 -27.45
C THR A 670 -8.10 15.98 -28.29
N GLY A 671 -7.02 16.34 -29.00
CA GLY A 671 -6.92 17.62 -29.73
C GLY A 671 -6.95 17.52 -31.26
N THR A 672 -7.68 16.60 -31.88
CA THR A 672 -7.40 16.25 -33.29
C THR A 672 -8.59 16.39 -34.26
N GLU A 673 -8.32 16.78 -35.51
CA GLU A 673 -9.38 16.90 -36.53
C GLU A 673 -9.74 15.52 -37.10
N GLU A 674 -8.76 14.80 -37.65
CA GLU A 674 -8.94 13.48 -38.27
C GLU A 674 -8.05 12.42 -37.61
N CYS A 675 -8.55 11.19 -37.43
CA CYS A 675 -7.74 10.07 -36.95
C CYS A 675 -8.03 8.72 -37.61
N ILE A 676 -6.99 7.88 -37.68
CA ILE A 676 -7.06 6.43 -37.91
C ILE A 676 -6.55 5.76 -36.64
N ILE A 677 -7.29 4.77 -36.14
CA ILE A 677 -6.93 4.06 -34.90
C ILE A 677 -6.98 2.56 -35.15
N LYS A 678 -5.84 1.90 -34.96
CA LYS A 678 -5.71 0.44 -34.92
C LYS A 678 -5.25 0.04 -33.53
N ALA A 679 -6.09 -0.70 -32.82
CA ALA A 679 -5.82 -1.18 -31.48
C ALA A 679 -5.87 -2.71 -31.45
N GLU A 680 -4.80 -3.34 -31.00
CA GLU A 680 -4.65 -4.79 -30.86
C GLU A 680 -4.31 -5.17 -29.42
N GLY A 681 -4.42 -6.46 -29.10
CA GLY A 681 -4.07 -6.99 -27.79
C GLY A 681 -5.03 -6.53 -26.70
N VAL A 682 -4.55 -5.71 -25.76
CA VAL A 682 -5.33 -5.16 -24.63
C VAL A 682 -5.18 -3.65 -24.49
N SER A 683 -4.63 -2.99 -25.51
CA SER A 683 -4.42 -1.54 -25.53
C SER A 683 -5.74 -0.77 -25.38
N ILE A 684 -5.70 0.38 -24.69
CA ILE A 684 -6.85 1.28 -24.59
C ILE A 684 -6.49 2.58 -25.30
N VAL A 685 -7.25 2.96 -26.32
CA VAL A 685 -7.11 4.26 -26.98
C VAL A 685 -8.30 5.13 -26.60
N ARG A 686 -8.06 6.18 -25.84
CA ARG A 686 -9.02 7.22 -25.47
C ARG A 686 -8.87 8.40 -26.42
N TYR A 687 -9.92 8.72 -27.16
CA TYR A 687 -9.84 9.71 -28.23
C TYR A 687 -10.94 10.78 -28.19
N ASN A 688 -10.60 12.00 -28.59
CA ASN A 688 -11.56 13.04 -28.98
C ASN A 688 -11.07 13.65 -30.31
N CYS A 689 -11.74 13.24 -31.39
CA CYS A 689 -11.41 13.59 -32.77
C CYS A 689 -12.69 14.01 -33.49
N THR A 690 -12.60 14.97 -34.42
CA THR A 690 -13.78 15.41 -35.19
C THR A 690 -14.28 14.31 -36.13
N ASN A 691 -13.36 13.64 -36.82
CA ASN A 691 -13.64 12.53 -37.72
C ASN A 691 -12.71 11.34 -37.42
N ILE A 692 -13.29 10.14 -37.27
CA ILE A 692 -12.55 8.89 -37.13
C ILE A 692 -12.75 8.01 -38.37
N HIS A 693 -11.66 7.50 -38.93
CA HIS A 693 -11.65 6.71 -40.15
C HIS A 693 -11.30 5.24 -39.86
N ASN A 694 -12.27 4.35 -40.10
CA ASN A 694 -12.10 2.89 -40.06
C ASN A 694 -11.35 2.37 -38.82
N PRO A 695 -11.84 2.61 -37.58
CA PRO A 695 -11.19 2.10 -36.39
C PRO A 695 -11.16 0.58 -36.40
N GLN A 696 -9.98 0.00 -36.15
CA GLN A 696 -9.77 -1.44 -36.08
C GLN A 696 -9.47 -1.85 -34.65
N VAL A 697 -10.21 -2.84 -34.16
CA VAL A 697 -10.01 -3.42 -32.83
C VAL A 697 -9.84 -4.92 -32.98
N THR A 698 -8.76 -5.47 -32.45
CA THR A 698 -8.54 -6.91 -32.33
C THR A 698 -8.19 -7.28 -30.89
N GLY A 699 -8.57 -8.49 -30.45
CA GLY A 699 -8.36 -8.91 -29.06
C GLY A 699 -9.31 -8.24 -28.05
N LEU A 700 -8.78 -7.87 -26.88
CA LEU A 700 -9.48 -7.17 -25.79
C LEU A 700 -9.26 -5.65 -25.82
N ALA A 701 -8.59 -5.13 -26.84
CA ALA A 701 -8.33 -3.70 -26.98
C ALA A 701 -9.63 -2.89 -27.01
N LYS A 702 -9.56 -1.62 -26.58
CA LYS A 702 -10.71 -0.72 -26.54
C LYS A 702 -10.37 0.61 -27.18
N ILE A 703 -11.26 1.09 -28.05
CA ILE A 703 -11.25 2.46 -28.56
C ILE A 703 -12.43 3.19 -27.92
N ILE A 704 -12.16 4.20 -27.09
CA ILE A 704 -13.13 4.87 -26.22
C ILE A 704 -13.18 6.36 -26.56
N PRO A 705 -14.32 6.90 -27.02
CA PRO A 705 -14.49 8.35 -27.19
C PRO A 705 -14.55 9.05 -25.83
N VAL A 706 -13.96 10.25 -25.71
CA VAL A 706 -13.86 11.03 -24.45
C VAL A 706 -14.53 12.39 -24.55
#